data_AF-A0A9D8FJ43-F1
#
_entry.id   AF-A0A9D8FJ43-F1
#
_cell.length_a   1.000
_cell.length_b   1.000
_cell.length_c   1.000
_cell.angle_alpha   90.00
_cell.angle_beta   90.00
_cell.angle_gamma   90.00
#
_symmetry.space_group_name_H-M   'P 1'
#
loop_
_entity.id
_entity.type
_entity.pdbx_description
1 polymer ?
#
loop_
_entity_poly.entity_id
_entity_poly.type
_entity_poly.pdbx_seq_one_letter_code
_entity_poly.pdbx_strand_id
1 'polypeptide(L)'
;MLFFFVEKGGHLRSISKVNHLADDTFRMKNPRNSKPTTKKRVSKYLIGALSFFTLSCDFQNPLAFEMPTWFFDLTFPLVQQKYSLEGMVDDKQIFSTPDSIGMQLMFEGELPDTSIGTDILEIELNQNIQYSQTPASAPTLTFSLDTTINLAIPIAPGGQLTNSSGVVFTVPPSSNQTVTGSVWNTIASAVNQTIQITLTLPTIPASQLPSFVASVDGMVIQADAGASVSDFNTTISNKGLPTNVTNPTVTLETDISTPAKTLANHTQSSVTKDNSFGPEITSLSQDSLGGAIRMDIGFGIANTSDATVTINAGDSVQVNVAIQLRISGLDSAIVQVTKSDLPISLPTIEFPTEIEIYSGKLKTNSGFEVNEINITDVSSSYPFNLDFMMNFQNFVPPVGKDSIKIDTVLKKGSPIDKIFDLDGYTFSNPAGKDSALTKLNIDLSASIPAQSAKIPLDGSDLGAVSLNIVMKKLHFETLEANIIQEFPPTEISIAGMPLGFSGMQFVDTKLEIEMLNTIRLPVVLDFDMLSVNQGGDTMLVKALSTLASPTNAGDTMKTIIRLSKDGTTTLKYKAPTSVAYFDSVTVAPSTNETTIVELMSSNPSVFKVNSRARIDGRGTLESGMSIGGMYRMIAPFEVIMAPMTFISVTNTPVQEMSHSNRNRIRATLQSASLDLTVENKIPSGGELAMLMSNLGFFPLDTTAIALSAFKDSMVVKKNWVSTDSVYIVSKCDSLNPETGNFFIFDVMDDIADCVDGMAYIVKTTSSGMDTVISYVDTLMKIPLPDPISFYPATNAGAHAGQVKEAGIAVYSSLIPTSRIRLMTNPGQPFMAPRFHLNGSDGKKVYLTTLDYIDINSSLTFSLSSTGMTSAAPDEIVVKYPNGNQSLDQETEVTIAWKTFGTISQVNLAFFAGTNPDVDTDEGWTDITTELANVDSFNWTPSTTSGISSLSASLRDSIRIRVQSTDGKVRDMNGWYFTISSGSSKIQNNSQFVRWEKYLTKR
;
A
#
# COMPACT_ATOMS: atom_id res chain seq x y z
N MET A 1 28.75 -5.79 -21.41
CA MET A 1 29.44 -6.13 -20.15
C MET A 1 30.88 -6.57 -20.46
N LEU A 2 31.72 -5.70 -21.02
CA LEU A 2 33.14 -5.99 -21.31
C LEU A 2 34.08 -4.83 -20.91
N PHE A 3 33.56 -3.77 -20.28
CA PHE A 3 34.33 -2.60 -19.86
C PHE A 3 33.75 -1.96 -18.58
N PHE A 4 33.53 -2.77 -17.55
CA PHE A 4 33.41 -2.30 -16.16
C PHE A 4 34.67 -2.72 -15.37
N PHE A 5 35.85 -2.37 -15.89
CA PHE A 5 37.08 -2.34 -15.10
C PHE A 5 37.88 -1.11 -15.53
N VAL A 6 37.52 0.04 -14.95
CA VAL A 6 38.36 1.24 -14.94
C VAL A 6 38.42 1.72 -13.50
N GLU A 7 39.47 1.31 -12.79
CA GLU A 7 39.87 1.98 -11.57
C GLU A 7 40.75 3.18 -11.93
N LYS A 8 40.35 4.37 -11.45
CA LYS A 8 41.08 5.63 -11.58
C LYS A 8 42.26 5.67 -10.60
N GLY A 9 43.46 5.96 -11.08
CA GLY A 9 44.57 6.41 -10.24
C GLY A 9 45.77 6.83 -11.08
N GLY A 10 46.00 8.14 -11.21
CA GLY A 10 47.00 8.72 -12.10
C GLY A 10 48.41 8.82 -11.50
N HIS A 11 49.41 8.74 -12.38
CA HIS A 11 50.59 9.61 -12.47
C HIS A 11 51.57 9.01 -13.48
N LEU A 12 51.54 9.51 -14.73
CA LEU A 12 52.71 9.44 -15.61
C LEU A 12 53.77 10.40 -15.05
N ARG A 13 54.64 9.91 -14.16
CA ARG A 13 55.93 10.54 -13.89
C ARG A 13 56.97 9.89 -14.81
N SER A 14 57.58 10.73 -15.63
CA SER A 14 58.90 10.53 -16.22
C SER A 14 59.86 9.85 -15.24
N ILE A 15 60.44 8.72 -15.64
CA ILE A 15 61.64 8.16 -15.01
C ILE A 15 62.73 8.17 -16.07
N SER A 16 63.47 9.28 -16.09
CA SER A 16 64.88 9.28 -16.44
C SER A 16 65.68 9.04 -15.16
N LYS A 17 66.52 8.00 -15.17
CA LYS A 17 67.68 7.74 -14.28
C LYS A 17 68.33 6.48 -14.83
N VAL A 18 69.38 6.60 -15.65
CA VAL A 18 70.78 6.73 -15.24
C VAL A 18 71.13 5.68 -14.18
N ASN A 19 71.58 4.51 -14.63
CA ASN A 19 72.41 3.63 -13.82
C ASN A 19 73.86 3.77 -14.30
N HIS A 20 74.63 4.51 -13.51
CA HIS A 20 76.09 4.44 -13.49
C HIS A 20 76.51 3.10 -12.85
N LEU A 21 77.27 2.30 -13.58
CA LEU A 21 78.22 1.37 -12.98
C LEU A 21 79.61 1.94 -13.28
N ALA A 22 80.26 2.47 -12.25
CA ALA A 22 81.70 2.74 -12.22
C ALA A 22 82.41 1.38 -12.17
N ASP A 23 83.26 1.04 -13.14
CA ASP A 23 84.66 1.46 -13.31
C ASP A 23 85.59 0.47 -12.60
N ASP A 24 86.23 -0.42 -13.38
CA ASP A 24 87.69 -0.45 -13.35
C ASP A 24 88.32 -1.10 -14.60
N THR A 25 88.89 -0.20 -15.40
CA THR A 25 90.15 -0.22 -16.15
C THR A 25 90.73 -1.53 -16.75
N PHE A 26 91.01 -1.52 -18.07
CA PHE A 26 92.37 -1.40 -18.62
C PHE A 26 92.43 -1.28 -20.17
N ARG A 27 92.94 -0.12 -20.62
CA ARG A 27 93.71 0.19 -21.86
C ARG A 27 93.10 0.04 -23.26
N MET A 28 92.77 1.21 -23.83
CA MET A 28 92.79 1.52 -25.28
C MET A 28 94.22 1.59 -25.84
N LYS A 29 94.41 1.16 -27.09
CA LYS A 29 95.17 1.89 -28.14
C LYS A 29 94.61 1.57 -29.53
N ASN A 30 94.09 2.61 -30.18
CA ASN A 30 93.87 2.74 -31.64
C ASN A 30 95.22 3.15 -32.30
N PRO A 31 95.39 3.41 -33.63
CA PRO A 31 94.67 3.01 -34.86
C PRO A 31 95.61 2.55 -36.03
N ARG A 32 94.97 2.18 -37.16
CA ARG A 32 95.34 2.44 -38.58
C ARG A 32 96.41 1.59 -39.33
N ASN A 33 96.01 1.30 -40.57
CA ASN A 33 96.76 1.07 -41.82
C ASN A 33 97.41 -0.29 -42.10
N SER A 34 96.84 -1.02 -43.06
CA SER A 34 97.64 -1.78 -44.03
C SER A 34 96.89 -2.03 -45.34
N LYS A 35 97.50 -1.54 -46.43
CA LYS A 35 97.16 -1.73 -47.86
C LYS A 35 97.29 -3.21 -48.27
N PRO A 36 96.58 -3.69 -49.31
CA PRO A 36 96.98 -4.89 -50.02
C PRO A 36 97.95 -4.55 -51.17
N THR A 37 99.11 -5.20 -51.18
CA THR A 37 100.06 -5.24 -52.30
C THR A 37 100.03 -6.64 -52.92
N THR A 38 99.60 -6.75 -54.18
CA THR A 38 99.85 -7.92 -55.04
C THR A 38 100.99 -7.59 -56.01
N LYS A 39 102.00 -8.47 -56.02
CA LYS A 39 103.22 -8.34 -56.84
C LYS A 39 102.94 -8.70 -58.30
N LYS A 40 103.52 -7.89 -59.20
CA LYS A 40 103.73 -8.18 -60.63
C LYS A 40 104.67 -9.36 -60.83
N ARG A 41 104.39 -10.20 -61.84
CA ARG A 41 105.42 -10.79 -62.71
C ARG A 41 104.99 -10.60 -64.17
N VAL A 42 105.96 -10.16 -64.97
CA VAL A 42 105.87 -9.75 -66.36
C VAL A 42 105.95 -10.98 -67.27
N SER A 43 105.18 -11.00 -68.36
CA SER A 43 105.60 -11.64 -69.60
C SER A 43 105.04 -10.83 -70.78
N LYS A 44 105.93 -10.11 -71.47
CA LYS A 44 105.64 -9.31 -72.67
C LYS A 44 106.02 -10.12 -73.91
N TYR A 45 105.22 -11.10 -74.32
CA TYR A 45 105.26 -11.69 -75.67
C TYR A 45 103.97 -12.45 -75.91
N LEU A 46 102.88 -11.77 -76.26
CA LEU A 46 101.76 -12.35 -77.00
C LEU A 46 100.81 -11.23 -77.47
N ILE A 47 100.85 -10.93 -78.78
CA ILE A 47 99.68 -10.60 -79.61
C ILE A 47 99.07 -9.20 -79.34
N GLY A 48 99.38 -8.13 -80.07
CA GLY A 48 100.16 -7.99 -81.31
C GLY A 48 99.45 -8.48 -82.58
N ALA A 49 98.42 -9.33 -82.46
CA ALA A 49 97.82 -10.02 -83.61
C ALA A 49 96.29 -10.20 -83.52
N LEU A 50 95.56 -9.27 -82.88
CA LEU A 50 94.10 -9.26 -82.93
C LEU A 50 93.50 -7.86 -83.17
N SER A 51 94.22 -7.00 -83.89
CA SER A 51 93.70 -5.73 -84.42
C SER A 51 93.03 -5.88 -85.79
N PHE A 52 92.51 -7.06 -86.12
CA PHE A 52 92.02 -7.36 -87.47
C PHE A 52 90.83 -8.33 -87.50
N PHE A 53 89.78 -8.11 -86.69
CA PHE A 53 88.46 -8.68 -86.99
C PHE A 53 87.31 -7.77 -86.46
N THR A 54 86.46 -7.32 -87.40
CA THR A 54 85.00 -7.07 -87.31
C THR A 54 84.54 -5.93 -86.38
N LEU A 55 84.14 -4.73 -86.82
CA LEU A 55 82.97 -4.38 -87.65
C LEU A 55 81.70 -5.21 -87.37
N SER A 56 80.70 -4.52 -86.78
CA SER A 56 79.28 -4.88 -86.66
C SER A 56 78.87 -5.79 -85.50
N CYS A 57 78.58 -5.20 -84.32
CA CYS A 57 77.53 -5.67 -83.40
C CYS A 57 77.00 -4.48 -82.58
N ASP A 58 75.70 -4.24 -82.73
CA ASP A 58 74.88 -3.28 -81.99
C ASP A 58 74.81 -3.71 -80.52
N PHE A 59 75.41 -2.94 -79.61
CA PHE A 59 75.37 -3.20 -78.17
C PHE A 59 74.09 -2.59 -77.61
N GLN A 60 73.02 -3.39 -77.55
CA GLN A 60 71.93 -3.13 -76.62
C GLN A 60 72.48 -3.22 -75.19
N ASN A 61 72.35 -2.13 -74.43
CA ASN A 61 72.68 -2.07 -73.01
C ASN A 61 71.88 -3.15 -72.26
N PRO A 62 72.51 -4.03 -71.45
CA PRO A 62 71.75 -4.99 -70.65
C PRO A 62 70.87 -4.23 -69.65
N LEU A 63 69.63 -4.70 -69.56
CA LEU A 63 68.59 -4.31 -68.60
C LEU A 63 69.16 -3.89 -67.25
N ALA A 64 68.64 -2.80 -66.70
CA ALA A 64 68.99 -2.29 -65.36
C ALA A 64 69.05 -3.46 -64.35
N PHE A 65 70.11 -3.50 -63.54
CA PHE A 65 70.24 -4.45 -62.45
C PHE A 65 69.05 -4.30 -61.49
N GLU A 66 68.06 -5.18 -61.59
CA GLU A 66 66.95 -5.26 -60.65
C GLU A 66 67.46 -5.96 -59.38
N MET A 67 67.37 -5.28 -58.23
CA MET A 67 67.69 -5.91 -56.96
C MET A 67 66.77 -7.12 -56.76
N PRO A 68 67.29 -8.28 -56.29
CA PRO A 68 66.45 -9.44 -56.06
C PRO A 68 65.41 -9.11 -54.98
N THR A 69 64.15 -9.31 -55.31
CA THR A 69 63.03 -9.18 -54.37
C THR A 69 63.07 -10.32 -53.37
N TRP A 70 63.44 -10.04 -52.12
CA TRP A 70 63.30 -10.98 -51.01
C TRP A 70 62.01 -10.72 -50.24
N PHE A 71 61.37 -11.81 -49.80
CA PHE A 71 60.18 -11.80 -48.96
C PHE A 71 60.56 -12.26 -47.56
N PHE A 72 59.92 -11.71 -46.54
CA PHE A 72 60.11 -12.13 -45.16
C PHE A 72 58.82 -12.01 -44.37
N ASP A 73 58.63 -12.93 -43.43
CA ASP A 73 57.46 -12.98 -42.57
C ASP A 73 57.80 -12.37 -41.20
N LEU A 74 56.98 -11.42 -40.76
CA LEU A 74 57.03 -10.82 -39.43
C LEU A 74 55.85 -11.34 -38.62
N THR A 75 56.09 -12.26 -37.71
CA THR A 75 55.09 -12.77 -36.77
C THR A 75 55.21 -12.09 -35.42
N PHE A 76 54.09 -11.60 -34.89
CA PHE A 76 54.00 -11.03 -33.55
C PHE A 76 52.80 -11.60 -32.78
N PRO A 77 52.95 -11.93 -31.49
CA PRO A 77 51.82 -12.33 -30.65
C PRO A 77 50.91 -11.11 -30.44
N LEU A 78 49.60 -11.30 -30.59
CA LEU A 78 48.60 -10.23 -30.41
C LEU A 78 48.00 -10.27 -29.01
N VAL A 79 47.39 -11.41 -28.66
CA VAL A 79 46.69 -11.62 -27.39
C VAL A 79 46.94 -13.04 -26.92
N GLN A 80 47.24 -13.17 -25.63
CA GLN A 80 47.23 -14.40 -24.86
C GLN A 80 46.48 -14.08 -23.57
N GLN A 81 45.16 -14.23 -23.60
CA GLN A 81 44.31 -13.82 -22.49
C GLN A 81 43.09 -14.73 -22.34
N LYS A 82 42.80 -15.04 -21.07
CA LYS A 82 41.64 -15.79 -20.63
C LYS A 82 40.59 -14.83 -20.06
N TYR A 83 39.40 -14.86 -20.63
CA TYR A 83 38.25 -14.04 -20.25
C TYR A 83 37.23 -14.92 -19.51
N SER A 84 37.13 -14.78 -18.19
CA SER A 84 36.20 -15.54 -17.34
C SER A 84 34.89 -14.78 -17.09
N LEU A 85 33.82 -15.52 -16.80
CA LEU A 85 32.54 -14.97 -16.32
C LEU A 85 32.54 -14.60 -14.84
N GLU A 86 33.62 -14.85 -14.08
CA GLU A 86 33.75 -14.49 -12.66
C GLU A 86 33.42 -13.01 -12.40
N GLY A 87 33.85 -12.11 -13.29
CA GLY A 87 33.56 -10.68 -13.19
C GLY A 87 32.09 -10.28 -13.39
N MET A 88 31.18 -11.22 -13.67
CA MET A 88 29.74 -10.97 -13.68
C MET A 88 29.13 -10.93 -12.27
N VAL A 89 29.77 -11.56 -11.29
CA VAL A 89 29.34 -11.51 -9.89
C VAL A 89 29.64 -10.11 -9.36
N ASP A 90 28.61 -9.44 -8.85
CA ASP A 90 28.70 -8.05 -8.39
C ASP A 90 28.30 -7.86 -6.92
N ASP A 91 27.91 -8.95 -6.25
CA ASP A 91 27.42 -9.01 -4.87
C ASP A 91 26.27 -8.03 -4.59
N LYS A 92 25.54 -7.62 -5.63
CA LYS A 92 24.39 -6.71 -5.54
C LYS A 92 23.15 -7.35 -6.15
N GLN A 93 23.29 -7.91 -7.34
CA GLN A 93 22.19 -8.51 -8.11
C GLN A 93 22.56 -9.93 -8.52
N ILE A 94 23.81 -10.16 -8.91
CA ILE A 94 24.34 -11.46 -9.31
C ILE A 94 25.27 -11.93 -8.21
N PHE A 95 24.89 -13.03 -7.58
CA PHE A 95 25.62 -13.65 -6.47
C PHE A 95 26.15 -15.00 -6.91
N SER A 96 27.27 -15.42 -6.33
CA SER A 96 27.66 -16.83 -6.38
C SER A 96 26.64 -17.69 -5.63
N THR A 97 26.36 -18.87 -6.15
CA THR A 97 25.57 -19.88 -5.42
C THR A 97 26.34 -20.35 -4.18
N PRO A 98 25.66 -20.95 -3.17
CA PRO A 98 26.31 -21.37 -1.92
C PRO A 98 27.50 -22.33 -2.08
N ASP A 99 27.57 -23.06 -3.19
CA ASP A 99 28.69 -23.94 -3.55
C ASP A 99 29.89 -23.20 -4.17
N SER A 100 29.80 -21.87 -4.35
CA SER A 100 30.82 -20.99 -4.94
C SER A 100 31.16 -21.26 -6.41
N ILE A 101 30.36 -22.07 -7.13
CA ILE A 101 30.60 -22.43 -8.54
C ILE A 101 29.58 -21.76 -9.46
N GLY A 102 28.30 -21.84 -9.12
CA GLY A 102 27.23 -21.27 -9.91
C GLY A 102 27.02 -19.78 -9.68
N MET A 103 26.18 -19.19 -10.54
CA MET A 103 25.70 -17.81 -10.43
C MET A 103 24.18 -17.82 -10.28
N GLN A 104 23.65 -16.85 -9.53
CA GLN A 104 22.21 -16.68 -9.35
C GLN A 104 21.85 -15.22 -9.20
N LEU A 105 20.67 -14.85 -9.68
CA LEU A 105 20.02 -13.61 -9.26
C LEU A 105 19.39 -13.81 -7.90
N MET A 106 19.62 -12.87 -7.00
CA MET A 106 19.03 -12.91 -5.66
C MET A 106 18.46 -11.54 -5.30
N PHE A 107 17.19 -11.52 -4.90
CA PHE A 107 16.51 -10.33 -4.42
C PHE A 107 15.81 -10.64 -3.10
N GLU A 108 16.07 -9.84 -2.09
CA GLU A 108 15.53 -10.02 -0.74
C GLU A 108 14.97 -8.70 -0.23
N GLY A 109 13.95 -8.78 0.61
CA GLY A 109 13.37 -7.62 1.27
C GLY A 109 12.39 -8.02 2.37
N GLU A 110 12.09 -7.06 3.25
CA GLU A 110 11.16 -7.25 4.36
C GLU A 110 9.76 -6.77 3.97
N LEU A 111 8.75 -7.47 4.49
CA LEU A 111 7.35 -7.07 4.47
C LEU A 111 7.04 -6.49 5.86
N PRO A 112 6.66 -5.20 5.96
CA PRO A 112 6.50 -4.55 7.25
C PRO A 112 5.39 -5.22 8.08
N ASP A 113 5.62 -5.29 9.38
CA ASP A 113 4.61 -5.78 10.33
C ASP A 113 3.39 -4.85 10.32
N THR A 114 2.22 -5.44 10.06
CA THR A 114 0.93 -4.77 10.14
C THR A 114 0.15 -5.38 11.31
N SER A 115 -0.17 -4.56 12.32
CA SER A 115 -0.91 -4.98 13.50
C SER A 115 -2.40 -4.70 13.38
N ILE A 116 -3.22 -5.51 14.03
CA ILE A 116 -4.64 -5.20 14.26
C ILE A 116 -4.71 -4.08 15.30
N GLY A 117 -5.47 -3.03 15.00
CA GLY A 117 -5.70 -1.93 15.94
C GLY A 117 -6.45 -2.38 17.19
N THR A 118 -6.20 -1.74 18.33
CA THR A 118 -6.88 -2.07 19.59
C THR A 118 -8.34 -1.62 19.62
N ASP A 119 -8.72 -0.74 18.71
CA ASP A 119 -10.08 -0.25 18.50
C ASP A 119 -11.07 -1.37 18.15
N ILE A 120 -10.62 -2.45 17.50
CA ILE A 120 -11.51 -3.59 17.19
C ILE A 120 -11.98 -4.35 18.44
N LEU A 121 -11.29 -4.18 19.57
CA LEU A 121 -11.65 -4.76 20.86
C LEU A 121 -12.58 -3.83 21.67
N GLU A 122 -12.96 -2.70 21.09
CA GLU A 122 -13.76 -1.67 21.72
C GLU A 122 -15.12 -1.56 21.03
N ILE A 123 -16.19 -1.85 21.77
CA ILE A 123 -17.56 -1.80 21.26
C ILE A 123 -18.29 -0.66 21.96
N GLU A 124 -18.65 0.35 21.20
CA GLU A 124 -19.48 1.45 21.68
C GLU A 124 -20.96 1.08 21.57
N LEU A 125 -21.64 1.05 22.72
CA LEU A 125 -23.09 0.83 22.80
C LEU A 125 -23.83 2.17 22.95
N ASN A 126 -23.27 3.09 23.75
CA ASN A 126 -23.78 4.44 24.00
C ASN A 126 -25.29 4.51 24.30
N GLN A 127 -25.78 3.58 25.13
CA GLN A 127 -27.19 3.47 25.50
C GLN A 127 -27.51 4.27 26.76
N ASN A 128 -28.64 4.96 26.72
CA ASN A 128 -29.28 5.62 27.87
C ASN A 128 -30.79 5.32 27.80
N ILE A 129 -31.22 4.29 28.52
CA ILE A 129 -32.60 3.82 28.52
C ILE A 129 -33.30 4.37 29.76
N GLN A 130 -34.20 5.32 29.53
CA GLN A 130 -35.11 5.82 30.55
C GLN A 130 -36.47 5.14 30.37
N TYR A 131 -36.95 4.47 31.42
CA TYR A 131 -38.26 3.85 31.45
C TYR A 131 -39.08 4.42 32.60
N SER A 132 -40.34 4.76 32.31
CA SER A 132 -41.35 5.08 33.30
C SER A 132 -42.66 4.41 32.91
N GLN A 133 -43.22 3.63 33.81
CA GLN A 133 -44.55 3.06 33.65
C GLN A 133 -45.60 4.17 33.63
N THR A 134 -46.68 3.98 32.88
CA THR A 134 -47.89 4.83 33.00
C THR A 134 -48.59 4.53 34.31
N PRO A 135 -48.82 5.51 35.20
CA PRO A 135 -49.39 5.26 36.51
C PRO A 135 -50.85 4.82 36.43
N ALA A 136 -51.27 3.99 37.39
CA ALA A 136 -52.69 3.71 37.60
C ALA A 136 -53.34 4.86 38.36
N SER A 137 -54.58 5.23 38.01
CA SER A 137 -55.30 6.28 38.73
C SER A 137 -55.93 5.75 40.02
N ALA A 138 -55.91 6.58 41.06
CA ALA A 138 -56.61 6.33 42.30
C ALA A 138 -58.13 6.49 42.10
N PRO A 139 -58.97 5.79 42.88
CA PRO A 139 -60.40 6.05 42.89
C PRO A 139 -60.69 7.46 43.41
N THR A 140 -61.87 7.99 43.08
CA THR A 140 -62.32 9.30 43.58
C THR A 140 -63.59 9.12 44.39
N LEU A 141 -63.53 9.44 45.68
CA LEU A 141 -64.69 9.39 46.58
C LEU A 141 -64.67 10.58 47.53
N THR A 142 -65.62 11.49 47.35
CA THR A 142 -65.87 12.60 48.28
C THR A 142 -67.00 12.24 49.23
N PHE A 143 -66.72 12.28 50.54
CA PHE A 143 -67.69 12.06 51.59
C PHE A 143 -67.44 13.04 52.74
N SER A 144 -68.50 13.71 53.17
CA SER A 144 -68.50 14.49 54.41
C SER A 144 -69.85 14.31 55.09
N LEU A 145 -69.85 14.41 56.42
CA LEU A 145 -71.02 14.23 57.25
C LEU A 145 -70.98 15.31 58.34
N ASP A 146 -72.07 16.06 58.51
CA ASP A 146 -72.31 16.89 59.69
C ASP A 146 -73.76 16.67 60.10
N THR A 147 -73.96 15.75 61.05
CA THR A 147 -75.27 15.32 61.48
C THR A 147 -75.47 15.69 62.93
N THR A 148 -76.52 16.45 63.21
CA THR A 148 -76.99 16.74 64.57
C THR A 148 -78.25 15.94 64.85
N ILE A 149 -78.24 15.14 65.91
CA ILE A 149 -79.37 14.33 66.37
C ILE A 149 -79.76 14.84 67.75
N ASN A 150 -81.00 15.32 67.87
CA ASN A 150 -81.58 15.72 69.14
C ASN A 150 -82.74 14.78 69.47
N LEU A 151 -82.58 13.96 70.49
CA LEU A 151 -83.62 13.06 70.99
C LEU A 151 -84.17 13.62 72.28
N ALA A 152 -85.49 13.87 72.32
CA ALA A 152 -86.22 14.10 73.56
C ALA A 152 -86.93 12.80 73.93
N ILE A 153 -86.47 12.14 74.99
CA ILE A 153 -86.96 10.82 75.39
C ILE A 153 -87.90 10.99 76.59
N PRO A 154 -89.22 11.00 76.39
CA PRO A 154 -90.18 11.15 77.46
C PRO A 154 -90.20 9.89 78.33
N ILE A 155 -90.14 10.07 79.65
CA ILE A 155 -90.14 8.97 80.61
C ILE A 155 -91.56 8.67 81.10
N ALA A 156 -92.46 9.64 81.01
CA ALA A 156 -93.88 9.47 81.33
C ALA A 156 -94.60 8.64 80.26
N PRO A 157 -95.11 7.43 80.57
CA PRO A 157 -95.83 6.62 79.60
C PRO A 157 -97.07 7.34 79.06
N GLY A 158 -97.20 7.47 77.75
CA GLY A 158 -98.32 8.18 77.12
C GLY A 158 -98.38 9.69 77.42
N GLY A 159 -97.28 10.29 77.91
CA GLY A 159 -97.22 11.70 78.30
C GLY A 159 -98.03 12.03 79.56
N GLN A 160 -98.44 11.00 80.32
CA GLN A 160 -99.28 11.14 81.51
C GLN A 160 -98.71 10.36 82.68
N LEU A 161 -98.94 10.86 83.90
CA LEU A 161 -98.58 10.19 85.16
C LEU A 161 -99.78 10.22 86.10
N THR A 162 -99.85 9.27 87.03
CA THR A 162 -100.88 9.24 88.07
C THR A 162 -100.27 9.75 89.39
N ASN A 163 -100.90 10.77 89.97
CA ASN A 163 -100.47 11.31 91.26
C ASN A 163 -100.90 10.40 92.44
N SER A 164 -100.40 10.69 93.63
CA SER A 164 -100.66 9.92 94.86
C SER A 164 -102.13 9.90 95.31
N SER A 165 -102.97 10.74 94.73
CA SER A 165 -104.43 10.78 94.95
C SER A 165 -105.21 9.99 93.90
N GLY A 166 -104.54 9.29 92.97
CA GLY A 166 -105.15 8.50 91.91
C GLY A 166 -105.58 9.30 90.68
N VAL A 167 -105.24 10.58 90.58
CA VAL A 167 -105.60 11.46 89.46
C VAL A 167 -104.52 11.42 88.37
N VAL A 168 -104.93 11.19 87.12
CA VAL A 168 -104.04 11.25 85.96
C VAL A 168 -103.81 12.71 85.56
N PHE A 169 -102.55 13.08 85.35
CA PHE A 169 -102.14 14.41 84.88
C PHE A 169 -101.20 14.30 83.69
N THR A 170 -101.15 15.35 82.86
CA THR A 170 -100.26 15.45 81.70
C THR A 170 -98.90 16.00 82.10
N VAL A 171 -97.84 15.50 81.46
CA VAL A 171 -96.48 16.02 81.58
C VAL A 171 -96.18 16.94 80.39
N PRO A 172 -95.65 18.16 80.60
CA PRO A 172 -95.36 18.80 81.89
C PRO A 172 -96.64 19.25 82.63
N PRO A 173 -96.72 19.14 83.97
CA PRO A 173 -97.89 19.58 84.71
C PRO A 173 -97.92 21.10 84.90
N SER A 174 -99.12 21.70 85.00
CA SER A 174 -99.31 23.14 85.24
C SER A 174 -99.17 23.56 86.72
N SER A 175 -99.09 22.59 87.63
CA SER A 175 -98.89 22.76 89.08
C SER A 175 -98.10 21.56 89.62
N ASN A 176 -97.43 21.70 90.77
CA ASN A 176 -96.66 20.60 91.35
C ASN A 176 -97.55 19.37 91.63
N GLN A 177 -97.10 18.19 91.23
CA GLN A 177 -97.78 16.91 91.43
C GLN A 177 -96.88 15.95 92.20
N THR A 178 -97.46 15.13 93.08
CA THR A 178 -96.74 14.08 93.81
C THR A 178 -97.09 12.70 93.26
N VAL A 179 -96.10 11.91 92.86
CA VAL A 179 -96.26 10.53 92.37
C VAL A 179 -95.73 9.57 93.43
N THR A 180 -96.43 8.45 93.69
CA THR A 180 -95.95 7.47 94.69
C THR A 180 -94.63 6.83 94.26
N GLY A 181 -93.73 6.56 95.21
CA GLY A 181 -92.43 5.94 94.94
C GLY A 181 -92.53 4.58 94.22
N SER A 182 -93.58 3.78 94.48
CA SER A 182 -93.84 2.51 93.77
C SER A 182 -94.13 2.69 92.27
N VAL A 183 -94.96 3.67 91.91
CA VAL A 183 -95.26 4.01 90.51
C VAL A 183 -94.02 4.55 89.81
N TRP A 184 -93.25 5.44 90.46
CA TRP A 184 -92.01 5.96 89.90
C TRP A 184 -90.96 4.87 89.66
N ASN A 185 -90.73 4.00 90.65
CA ASN A 185 -89.75 2.91 90.52
C ASN A 185 -90.15 1.90 89.44
N THR A 186 -91.45 1.67 89.23
CA THR A 186 -91.94 0.84 88.11
C THR A 186 -91.56 1.47 86.77
N ILE A 187 -91.73 2.78 86.61
CA ILE A 187 -91.34 3.53 85.40
C ILE A 187 -89.81 3.53 85.24
N ALA A 188 -89.07 3.84 86.30
CA ALA A 188 -87.61 3.92 86.29
C ALA A 188 -86.97 2.57 85.92
N SER A 189 -87.49 1.45 86.45
CA SER A 189 -87.02 0.10 86.12
C SER A 189 -87.36 -0.35 84.69
N ALA A 190 -88.37 0.23 84.06
CA ALA A 190 -88.72 -0.05 82.67
C ALA A 190 -87.78 0.65 81.66
N VAL A 191 -87.05 1.68 82.11
CA VAL A 191 -86.08 2.43 81.29
C VAL A 191 -84.71 1.78 81.42
N ASN A 192 -84.49 0.74 80.61
CA ASN A 192 -83.20 0.05 80.48
C ASN A 192 -82.96 -0.45 79.04
N GLN A 193 -83.36 0.36 78.04
CA GLN A 193 -83.18 0.03 76.63
C GLN A 193 -82.03 0.86 76.05
N THR A 194 -81.26 0.24 75.16
CA THR A 194 -80.25 0.93 74.35
C THR A 194 -80.88 1.35 73.03
N ILE A 195 -80.83 2.64 72.71
CA ILE A 195 -81.28 3.17 71.43
C ILE A 195 -80.10 3.08 70.46
N GLN A 196 -80.30 2.42 69.32
CA GLN A 196 -79.27 2.27 68.29
C GLN A 196 -79.63 3.09 67.05
N ILE A 197 -78.67 3.85 66.53
CA ILE A 197 -78.80 4.60 65.28
C ILE A 197 -77.67 4.18 64.36
N THR A 198 -78.00 3.61 63.21
CA THR A 198 -77.00 3.15 62.23
C THR A 198 -76.99 4.05 61.00
N LEU A 199 -75.79 4.44 60.58
CA LEU A 199 -75.52 5.20 59.37
C LEU A 199 -74.69 4.34 58.40
N THR A 200 -75.16 4.18 57.17
CA THR A 200 -74.44 3.47 56.11
C THR A 200 -73.47 4.41 55.41
N LEU A 201 -72.23 3.96 55.18
CA LEU A 201 -71.21 4.73 54.48
C LEU A 201 -71.25 4.45 52.97
N PRO A 202 -70.82 5.40 52.11
CA PRO A 202 -70.73 5.17 50.67
C PRO A 202 -69.67 4.12 50.33
N THR A 203 -69.88 3.37 49.25
CA THR A 203 -68.93 2.40 48.73
C THR A 203 -68.21 2.93 47.49
N ILE A 204 -66.97 2.49 47.28
CA ILE A 204 -66.18 2.85 46.09
C ILE A 204 -66.69 2.02 44.90
N PRO A 205 -67.04 2.62 43.75
CA PRO A 205 -67.46 1.86 42.57
C PRO A 205 -66.35 0.93 42.07
N ALA A 206 -66.68 -0.33 41.79
CA ALA A 206 -65.71 -1.33 41.32
C ALA A 206 -65.02 -0.92 40.01
N SER A 207 -65.67 -0.09 39.17
CA SER A 207 -65.09 0.44 37.92
C SER A 207 -63.95 1.44 38.13
N GLN A 208 -63.81 2.00 39.33
CA GLN A 208 -62.73 2.93 39.69
C GLN A 208 -61.56 2.21 40.38
N LEU A 209 -61.71 0.92 40.72
CA LEU A 209 -60.66 0.15 41.38
C LEU A 209 -59.74 -0.48 40.33
N PRO A 210 -58.41 -0.32 40.45
CA PRO A 210 -57.47 -1.07 39.64
C PRO A 210 -57.64 -2.59 39.80
N SER A 211 -57.29 -3.35 38.76
CA SER A 211 -57.45 -4.81 38.73
C SER A 211 -56.70 -5.57 39.82
N PHE A 212 -55.66 -4.96 40.41
CA PHE A 212 -54.91 -5.54 41.52
C PHE A 212 -55.60 -5.40 42.88
N VAL A 213 -56.69 -4.61 42.99
CA VAL A 213 -57.45 -4.46 44.23
C VAL A 213 -58.47 -5.61 44.34
N ALA A 214 -58.34 -6.42 45.39
CA ALA A 214 -59.21 -7.55 45.71
C ALA A 214 -60.50 -7.11 46.41
N SER A 215 -60.36 -6.28 47.45
CA SER A 215 -61.44 -5.77 48.29
C SER A 215 -61.07 -4.42 48.90
N VAL A 216 -62.09 -3.65 49.29
CA VAL A 216 -61.97 -2.45 50.13
C VAL A 216 -62.45 -2.83 51.52
N ASP A 217 -61.55 -2.79 52.49
CA ASP A 217 -61.81 -3.21 53.86
C ASP A 217 -62.27 -2.06 54.75
N GLY A 218 -61.97 -0.81 54.37
CA GLY A 218 -62.38 0.38 55.12
C GLY A 218 -61.86 1.68 54.50
N MET A 219 -62.11 2.80 55.18
CA MET A 219 -61.68 4.14 54.76
C MET A 219 -61.08 4.90 55.94
N VAL A 220 -60.16 5.82 55.68
CA VAL A 220 -59.49 6.64 56.70
C VAL A 220 -60.06 8.05 56.67
N ILE A 221 -60.42 8.59 57.83
CA ILE A 221 -60.90 9.97 57.96
C ILE A 221 -59.75 10.94 57.71
N GLN A 222 -60.04 12.03 57.00
CA GLN A 222 -59.05 13.08 56.74
C GLN A 222 -58.49 13.69 58.04
N ALA A 223 -57.21 14.05 58.02
CA ALA A 223 -56.60 14.78 59.12
C ALA A 223 -57.27 16.15 59.30
N ASP A 224 -57.48 16.57 60.55
CA ASP A 224 -58.13 17.83 60.87
C ASP A 224 -57.23 18.99 60.41
N ALA A 225 -57.81 19.94 59.68
CA ALA A 225 -57.07 21.07 59.12
C ALA A 225 -57.94 22.33 59.10
N GLY A 226 -57.55 23.35 59.89
CA GLY A 226 -58.27 24.61 59.97
C GLY A 226 -59.72 24.43 60.47
N ALA A 227 -60.70 24.77 59.63
CA ALA A 227 -62.13 24.63 59.94
C ALA A 227 -62.69 23.21 59.69
N SER A 228 -61.92 22.32 59.05
CA SER A 228 -62.29 20.94 58.79
C SER A 228 -61.96 20.08 60.01
N VAL A 229 -62.97 19.81 60.84
CA VAL A 229 -62.85 19.01 62.07
C VAL A 229 -63.75 17.79 61.97
N SER A 230 -63.19 16.61 62.23
CA SER A 230 -63.94 15.38 62.39
C SER A 230 -64.03 15.00 63.87
N ASP A 231 -65.23 15.04 64.45
CA ASP A 231 -65.44 14.75 65.86
C ASP A 231 -66.82 14.15 66.17
N PHE A 232 -66.90 13.53 67.33
CA PHE A 232 -68.12 13.03 67.93
C PHE A 232 -68.38 13.81 69.22
N ASN A 233 -69.40 14.65 69.24
CA ASN A 233 -69.77 15.51 70.36
C ASN A 233 -71.13 15.10 70.91
N THR A 234 -71.24 14.83 72.21
CA THR A 234 -72.48 14.39 72.83
C THR A 234 -72.80 15.12 74.12
N THR A 235 -74.08 15.39 74.36
CA THR A 235 -74.60 15.91 75.62
C THR A 235 -75.87 15.16 76.03
N ILE A 236 -75.94 14.65 77.26
CA ILE A 236 -77.14 14.04 77.85
C ILE A 236 -77.64 14.95 78.98
N SER A 237 -78.90 15.34 78.96
CA SER A 237 -79.51 16.21 79.96
C SER A 237 -80.71 15.55 80.63
N ASN A 238 -80.74 15.61 81.95
CA ASN A 238 -81.93 15.28 82.73
C ASN A 238 -82.83 16.52 82.76
N LYS A 239 -84.01 16.48 82.12
CA LYS A 239 -84.93 17.62 82.03
C LYS A 239 -86.21 17.34 82.82
N GLY A 240 -86.21 17.73 84.10
CA GLY A 240 -87.36 17.62 84.98
C GLY A 240 -87.65 16.22 85.52
N LEU A 241 -86.71 15.26 85.49
CA LEU A 241 -86.93 13.99 86.20
C LEU A 241 -86.76 14.19 87.71
N PRO A 242 -87.62 13.60 88.55
CA PRO A 242 -87.50 13.69 90.01
C PRO A 242 -86.33 12.89 90.59
N THR A 243 -85.69 12.01 89.79
CA THR A 243 -84.54 11.20 90.20
C THR A 243 -83.43 11.31 89.15
N ASN A 244 -82.22 10.85 89.49
CA ASN A 244 -81.06 10.94 88.61
C ASN A 244 -81.18 9.99 87.41
N VAL A 245 -80.65 10.40 86.27
CA VAL A 245 -80.29 9.47 85.19
C VAL A 245 -79.03 8.72 85.61
N THR A 246 -79.00 7.40 85.50
CA THR A 246 -77.89 6.55 85.95
C THR A 246 -77.16 5.91 84.78
N ASN A 247 -75.83 5.85 84.86
CA ASN A 247 -74.96 5.26 83.85
C ASN A 247 -75.25 5.70 82.39
N PRO A 248 -75.53 6.99 82.10
CA PRO A 248 -75.66 7.43 80.73
C PRO A 248 -74.38 7.14 79.93
N THR A 249 -74.56 6.52 78.77
CA THR A 249 -73.52 6.07 77.85
C THR A 249 -73.92 6.42 76.42
N VAL A 250 -73.01 7.03 75.67
CA VAL A 250 -73.12 7.22 74.22
C VAL A 250 -71.85 6.70 73.57
N THR A 251 -71.94 5.62 72.81
CA THR A 251 -70.82 5.05 72.05
C THR A 251 -71.00 5.30 70.56
N LEU A 252 -69.87 5.47 69.87
CA LEU A 252 -69.76 5.46 68.43
C LEU A 252 -68.92 4.24 68.04
N GLU A 253 -69.44 3.38 67.17
CA GLU A 253 -68.80 2.16 66.72
C GLU A 253 -68.77 2.10 65.19
N THR A 254 -67.74 1.46 64.64
CA THR A 254 -67.61 1.13 63.22
C THR A 254 -67.23 -0.33 63.05
N ASP A 255 -67.29 -0.85 61.82
CA ASP A 255 -67.17 -2.30 61.56
C ASP A 255 -68.14 -3.11 62.41
N ILE A 256 -69.44 -2.81 62.31
CA ILE A 256 -70.51 -3.35 63.17
C ILE A 256 -70.70 -4.89 63.16
N SER A 257 -69.80 -5.63 62.51
CA SER A 257 -69.60 -7.07 62.60
C SER A 257 -68.67 -7.45 63.76
N THR A 258 -68.87 -8.61 64.40
CA THR A 258 -68.16 -8.97 65.63
C THR A 258 -66.65 -9.26 65.42
N PRO A 259 -65.72 -8.61 66.16
CA PRO A 259 -65.92 -7.54 67.14
C PRO A 259 -65.96 -6.14 66.49
N ALA A 260 -66.93 -5.31 66.92
CA ALA A 260 -67.04 -3.93 66.45
C ALA A 260 -65.89 -3.05 66.99
N LYS A 261 -65.43 -2.09 66.19
CA LYS A 261 -64.40 -1.11 66.59
C LYS A 261 -65.08 0.11 67.20
N THR A 262 -64.88 0.35 68.50
CA THR A 262 -65.32 1.58 69.16
C THR A 262 -64.45 2.76 68.74
N LEU A 263 -65.07 3.79 68.16
CA LEU A 263 -64.44 5.06 67.79
C LEU A 263 -64.53 6.10 68.91
N ALA A 264 -65.63 6.12 69.66
CA ALA A 264 -65.81 7.01 70.81
C ALA A 264 -66.69 6.34 71.87
N ASN A 265 -66.46 6.65 73.14
CA ASN A 265 -67.27 6.15 74.25
C ASN A 265 -67.38 7.20 75.36
N HIS A 266 -68.55 7.82 75.49
CA HIS A 266 -68.82 8.85 76.49
C HIS A 266 -69.73 8.28 77.57
N THR A 267 -69.21 8.14 78.80
CA THR A 267 -69.93 7.56 79.94
C THR A 267 -69.91 8.48 81.15
N GLN A 268 -70.97 8.50 81.94
CA GLN A 268 -71.01 9.16 83.25
C GLN A 268 -71.76 8.29 84.27
N SER A 269 -71.41 8.41 85.55
CA SER A 269 -72.05 7.62 86.61
C SER A 269 -73.52 8.03 86.87
N SER A 270 -73.79 9.34 86.92
CA SER A 270 -75.16 9.85 87.05
C SER A 270 -75.30 11.31 86.59
N VAL A 271 -76.52 11.71 86.23
CA VAL A 271 -76.90 13.09 85.90
C VAL A 271 -78.08 13.50 86.77
N THR A 272 -77.85 14.47 87.67
CA THR A 272 -78.85 15.00 88.58
C THR A 272 -79.94 15.77 87.84
N LYS A 273 -81.10 15.93 88.49
CA LYS A 273 -82.21 16.73 87.96
C LYS A 273 -81.74 18.08 87.42
N ASP A 274 -82.25 18.44 86.24
CA ASP A 274 -82.02 19.70 85.52
C ASP A 274 -80.56 20.01 85.18
N ASN A 275 -79.69 18.99 85.24
CA ASN A 275 -78.27 19.10 84.88
C ASN A 275 -77.95 18.30 83.60
N SER A 276 -76.74 18.50 83.07
CA SER A 276 -76.26 17.90 81.84
C SER A 276 -74.89 17.23 82.02
N PHE A 277 -74.67 16.14 81.30
CA PHE A 277 -73.38 15.51 81.05
C PHE A 277 -72.96 15.86 79.61
N GLY A 278 -71.83 16.54 79.46
CA GLY A 278 -71.33 17.04 78.19
C GLY A 278 -71.40 18.57 78.04
N PRO A 279 -70.90 19.13 76.92
CA PRO A 279 -70.45 18.42 75.73
C PRO A 279 -69.16 17.61 75.98
N GLU A 280 -69.22 16.31 75.68
CA GLU A 280 -68.03 15.43 75.59
C GLU A 280 -67.66 15.28 74.12
N ILE A 281 -66.39 15.47 73.79
CA ILE A 281 -65.89 15.51 72.40
C ILE A 281 -64.75 14.50 72.23
N THR A 282 -64.92 13.58 71.28
CA THR A 282 -63.84 12.70 70.80
C THR A 282 -63.49 13.10 69.36
N SER A 283 -62.21 13.37 69.08
CA SER A 283 -61.75 13.57 67.70
C SER A 283 -61.74 12.24 66.95
N LEU A 284 -62.23 12.26 65.70
CA LEU A 284 -62.22 11.12 64.78
C LEU A 284 -61.14 11.30 63.70
N SER A 285 -60.25 12.26 63.87
CA SER A 285 -59.24 12.58 62.88
C SER A 285 -58.30 11.39 62.65
N GLN A 286 -58.07 11.03 61.38
CA GLN A 286 -57.24 9.88 60.99
C GLN A 286 -57.72 8.50 61.46
N ASP A 287 -58.92 8.42 62.05
CA ASP A 287 -59.48 7.14 62.43
C ASP A 287 -59.95 6.34 61.20
N SER A 288 -59.91 5.01 61.32
CA SER A 288 -60.43 4.11 60.28
C SER A 288 -61.91 3.82 60.50
N LEU A 289 -62.67 3.95 59.41
CA LEU A 289 -64.08 3.61 59.26
C LEU A 289 -64.24 2.30 58.50
N GLY A 290 -65.18 1.50 58.96
CA GLY A 290 -65.67 0.30 58.29
C GLY A 290 -66.73 0.58 57.22
N GLY A 291 -67.55 -0.43 56.92
CA GLY A 291 -68.70 -0.30 56.01
C GLY A 291 -69.91 0.47 56.58
N ALA A 292 -69.99 0.63 57.90
CA ALA A 292 -71.08 1.34 58.58
C ALA A 292 -70.62 1.91 59.93
N ILE A 293 -71.38 2.89 60.43
CA ILE A 293 -71.21 3.49 61.76
C ILE A 293 -72.50 3.30 62.56
N ARG A 294 -72.39 2.89 63.82
CA ARG A 294 -73.52 2.78 64.77
C ARG A 294 -73.27 3.63 65.99
N MET A 295 -74.30 4.35 66.42
CA MET A 295 -74.34 5.06 67.70
C MET A 295 -75.25 4.29 68.66
N ASP A 296 -74.74 3.94 69.84
CA ASP A 296 -75.53 3.29 70.89
C ASP A 296 -75.69 4.25 72.09
N ILE A 297 -76.94 4.52 72.45
CA ILE A 297 -77.31 5.44 73.52
C ILE A 297 -78.00 4.62 74.62
N GLY A 298 -77.38 4.53 75.78
CA GLY A 298 -77.90 3.80 76.94
C GLY A 298 -77.98 4.70 78.16
N PHE A 299 -79.03 4.54 78.97
CA PHE A 299 -79.12 5.14 80.28
C PHE A 299 -80.18 4.42 81.11
N GLY A 300 -80.04 4.45 82.43
CA GLY A 300 -81.07 4.04 83.37
C GLY A 300 -81.64 5.24 84.13
N ILE A 301 -82.66 4.99 84.94
CA ILE A 301 -83.23 5.99 85.85
C ILE A 301 -83.17 5.46 87.28
N ALA A 302 -82.71 6.29 88.21
CA ALA A 302 -82.59 5.90 89.60
C ALA A 302 -83.97 5.66 90.23
N ASN A 303 -84.08 4.56 90.98
CA ASN A 303 -85.18 4.35 91.90
C ASN A 303 -85.09 5.33 93.07
N THR A 304 -86.22 5.60 93.73
CA THR A 304 -86.29 6.34 94.99
C THR A 304 -86.67 5.44 96.17
N SER A 305 -86.13 5.75 97.36
CA SER A 305 -86.59 5.19 98.64
C SER A 305 -87.69 6.03 99.30
N ASP A 306 -88.00 7.21 98.74
CA ASP A 306 -89.01 8.12 99.28
C ASP A 306 -90.43 7.60 98.99
N ALA A 307 -91.37 7.84 99.91
CA ALA A 307 -92.76 7.43 99.75
C ALA A 307 -93.43 8.07 98.52
N THR A 308 -93.02 9.29 98.16
CA THR A 308 -93.49 10.03 96.98
C THR A 308 -92.36 10.84 96.36
N VAL A 309 -92.37 10.97 95.03
CA VAL A 309 -91.54 11.91 94.28
C VAL A 309 -92.36 13.12 93.83
N THR A 310 -91.72 14.29 93.73
CA THR A 310 -92.39 15.51 93.27
C THR A 310 -92.04 15.83 91.83
N ILE A 311 -93.06 15.98 90.98
CA ILE A 311 -92.98 16.55 89.64
C ILE A 311 -93.40 18.02 89.74
N ASN A 312 -92.48 18.95 89.56
CA ASN A 312 -92.75 20.38 89.65
C ASN A 312 -93.55 20.86 88.44
N ALA A 313 -94.27 21.97 88.61
CA ALA A 313 -94.92 22.65 87.50
C ALA A 313 -93.89 22.98 86.40
N GLY A 314 -94.15 22.58 85.17
CA GLY A 314 -93.25 22.76 84.03
C GLY A 314 -92.19 21.66 83.82
N ASP A 315 -92.06 20.68 84.74
CA ASP A 315 -91.12 19.57 84.57
C ASP A 315 -91.49 18.70 83.37
N SER A 316 -90.59 18.58 82.40
CA SER A 316 -90.83 17.81 81.17
C SER A 316 -90.65 16.30 81.34
N VAL A 317 -90.11 15.85 82.48
CA VAL A 317 -89.88 14.43 82.84
C VAL A 317 -89.31 13.63 81.66
N GLN A 318 -88.20 14.11 81.11
CA GLN A 318 -87.57 13.56 79.92
C GLN A 318 -86.04 13.57 80.02
N VAL A 319 -85.40 12.69 79.25
CA VAL A 319 -83.95 12.72 79.00
C VAL A 319 -83.73 13.29 77.60
N ASN A 320 -82.95 14.35 77.51
CA ASN A 320 -82.57 14.93 76.23
C ASN A 320 -81.17 14.47 75.87
N VAL A 321 -81.00 13.94 74.66
CA VAL A 321 -79.70 13.53 74.12
C VAL A 321 -79.43 14.37 72.87
N ALA A 322 -78.35 15.15 72.88
CA ALA A 322 -77.86 15.89 71.74
C ALA A 322 -76.55 15.24 71.27
N ILE A 323 -76.48 14.85 70.01
CA ILE A 323 -75.30 14.26 69.37
C ILE A 323 -74.99 15.09 68.14
N GLN A 324 -73.73 15.47 67.97
CA GLN A 324 -73.19 16.00 66.74
C GLN A 324 -72.05 15.10 66.26
N LEU A 325 -72.21 14.51 65.09
CA LEU A 325 -71.20 13.69 64.41
C LEU A 325 -70.72 14.44 63.17
N ARG A 326 -69.43 14.78 63.15
CA ARG A 326 -68.77 15.44 62.03
C ARG A 326 -67.67 14.56 61.46
N ILE A 327 -67.69 14.40 60.13
CA ILE A 327 -66.63 13.79 59.32
C ILE A 327 -66.37 14.77 58.19
N SER A 328 -65.24 15.48 58.24
CA SER A 328 -64.94 16.55 57.29
C SER A 328 -64.51 16.05 55.91
N GLY A 329 -64.04 14.80 55.81
CA GLY A 329 -63.51 14.22 54.58
C GLY A 329 -62.98 12.79 54.79
N LEU A 330 -62.72 12.11 53.68
CA LEU A 330 -61.96 10.87 53.64
C LEU A 330 -60.60 11.12 52.98
N ASP A 331 -59.56 10.46 53.48
CA ASP A 331 -58.20 10.56 52.97
C ASP A 331 -57.86 9.40 52.03
N SER A 332 -58.03 8.17 52.52
CA SER A 332 -57.60 6.96 51.81
C SER A 332 -58.53 5.78 52.05
N ALA A 333 -58.55 4.83 51.12
CA ALA A 333 -59.16 3.52 51.28
C ALA A 333 -58.13 2.50 51.75
N ILE A 334 -58.52 1.66 52.72
CA ILE A 334 -57.78 0.48 53.14
C ILE A 334 -58.22 -0.66 52.21
N VAL A 335 -57.29 -1.20 51.44
CA VAL A 335 -57.58 -2.23 50.43
C VAL A 335 -56.72 -3.48 50.64
N GLN A 336 -57.27 -4.64 50.26
CA GLN A 336 -56.47 -5.85 50.04
C GLN A 336 -56.05 -5.90 48.58
N VAL A 337 -54.76 -6.04 48.35
CA VAL A 337 -54.17 -6.14 47.02
C VAL A 337 -53.84 -7.61 46.74
N THR A 338 -54.24 -8.11 45.57
CA THR A 338 -53.84 -9.45 45.09
C THR A 338 -52.48 -9.40 44.41
N LYS A 339 -51.78 -10.53 44.39
CA LYS A 339 -50.53 -10.64 43.62
C LYS A 339 -50.80 -10.37 42.14
N SER A 340 -50.11 -9.39 41.56
CA SER A 340 -50.31 -8.97 40.17
C SER A 340 -48.99 -8.59 39.52
N ASP A 341 -48.71 -9.12 38.33
CA ASP A 341 -47.53 -8.74 37.56
C ASP A 341 -47.75 -7.41 36.84
N LEU A 342 -46.74 -6.54 36.87
CA LEU A 342 -46.77 -5.24 36.20
C LEU A 342 -46.19 -5.37 34.79
N PRO A 343 -46.83 -4.78 33.77
CA PRO A 343 -46.31 -4.80 32.41
C PRO A 343 -45.09 -3.88 32.29
N ILE A 344 -43.89 -4.47 32.29
CA ILE A 344 -42.62 -3.78 32.13
C ILE A 344 -41.87 -4.34 30.92
N SER A 345 -41.39 -3.47 30.05
CA SER A 345 -40.62 -3.85 28.85
C SER A 345 -39.65 -2.72 28.50
N LEU A 346 -38.40 -3.08 28.23
CA LEU A 346 -37.35 -2.15 27.80
C LEU A 346 -37.11 -2.27 26.30
N PRO A 347 -36.66 -1.18 25.64
CA PRO A 347 -36.14 -1.28 24.28
C PRO A 347 -34.95 -2.26 24.23
N THR A 348 -34.83 -2.98 23.11
CA THR A 348 -33.71 -3.89 22.87
C THR A 348 -32.40 -3.11 22.74
N ILE A 349 -31.34 -3.56 23.41
CA ILE A 349 -29.98 -3.06 23.19
C ILE A 349 -29.33 -3.94 22.11
N GLU A 350 -29.16 -3.41 20.90
CA GLU A 350 -28.58 -4.11 19.76
C GLU A 350 -27.05 -3.95 19.68
N PHE A 351 -26.38 -4.96 19.14
CA PHE A 351 -24.96 -4.89 18.82
C PHE A 351 -24.73 -4.37 17.39
N PRO A 352 -23.56 -3.78 17.10
CA PRO A 352 -23.19 -3.41 15.73
C PRO A 352 -23.28 -4.60 14.77
N THR A 353 -23.77 -4.39 13.56
CA THR A 353 -23.96 -5.46 12.57
C THR A 353 -22.73 -5.76 11.72
N GLU A 354 -21.70 -4.90 11.77
CA GLU A 354 -20.47 -5.03 10.99
C GLU A 354 -19.59 -6.20 11.46
N ILE A 355 -19.76 -6.62 12.72
CA ILE A 355 -18.99 -7.68 13.35
C ILE A 355 -19.96 -8.66 14.00
N GLU A 356 -19.87 -9.94 13.66
CA GLU A 356 -20.63 -10.98 14.36
C GLU A 356 -19.87 -11.42 15.61
N ILE A 357 -20.34 -11.02 16.78
CA ILE A 357 -19.71 -11.34 18.06
C ILE A 357 -20.30 -12.63 18.62
N TYR A 358 -19.47 -13.54 19.13
CA TYR A 358 -19.94 -14.82 19.69
C TYR A 358 -19.68 -14.93 21.19
N SER A 359 -18.51 -14.47 21.63
CA SER A 359 -18.12 -14.45 23.04
C SER A 359 -16.93 -13.51 23.26
N GLY A 360 -16.55 -13.27 24.51
CA GLY A 360 -15.33 -12.52 24.81
C GLY A 360 -15.05 -12.44 26.30
N LYS A 361 -13.93 -11.83 26.65
CA LYS A 361 -13.58 -11.49 28.03
C LYS A 361 -13.36 -10.00 28.13
N LEU A 362 -14.01 -9.35 29.09
CA LEU A 362 -13.85 -7.93 29.32
C LEU A 362 -12.52 -7.63 30.02
N LYS A 363 -11.85 -6.58 29.57
CA LYS A 363 -10.54 -6.15 30.08
C LYS A 363 -10.63 -5.73 31.53
N THR A 364 -9.62 -6.08 32.32
CA THR A 364 -9.47 -5.59 33.70
C THR A 364 -8.78 -4.23 33.75
N ASN A 365 -9.17 -3.38 34.70
CA ASN A 365 -8.74 -1.99 34.83
C ASN A 365 -9.02 -1.17 33.56
N SER A 366 -10.26 -1.29 33.06
CA SER A 366 -10.64 -0.72 31.76
C SER A 366 -10.80 0.81 31.75
N GLY A 367 -10.87 1.45 32.93
CA GLY A 367 -10.98 2.89 33.10
C GLY A 367 -12.37 3.31 33.58
N PHE A 368 -12.61 4.62 33.72
CA PHE A 368 -13.93 5.14 34.11
C PHE A 368 -14.95 4.99 32.97
N GLU A 369 -16.19 4.60 33.28
CA GLU A 369 -17.31 4.49 32.33
C GLU A 369 -17.11 3.48 31.18
N VAL A 370 -16.09 2.62 31.29
CA VAL A 370 -15.82 1.49 30.38
C VAL A 370 -16.12 0.22 31.15
N ASN A 371 -16.73 -0.77 30.49
CA ASN A 371 -17.14 -2.01 31.16
C ASN A 371 -18.00 -1.75 32.41
N GLU A 372 -18.89 -0.76 32.36
CA GLU A 372 -19.77 -0.42 33.47
C GLU A 372 -21.24 -0.42 33.02
N ILE A 373 -22.13 -0.92 33.86
CA ILE A 373 -23.58 -0.70 33.73
C ILE A 373 -24.01 0.16 34.91
N ASN A 374 -24.42 1.39 34.63
CA ASN A 374 -24.94 2.30 35.64
C ASN A 374 -26.46 2.25 35.62
N ILE A 375 -27.05 1.81 36.71
CA ILE A 375 -28.50 1.72 36.90
C ILE A 375 -28.88 2.72 37.98
N THR A 376 -29.68 3.73 37.63
CA THR A 376 -30.13 4.77 38.57
C THR A 376 -31.64 4.87 38.60
N ASP A 377 -32.17 5.51 39.64
CA ASP A 377 -33.60 5.84 39.78
C ASP A 377 -34.54 4.62 39.65
N VAL A 378 -34.07 3.43 40.02
CA VAL A 378 -34.93 2.25 40.14
C VAL A 378 -35.83 2.48 41.34
N SER A 379 -37.06 2.92 41.07
CA SER A 379 -37.94 3.42 42.11
C SER A 379 -39.38 3.05 41.84
N SER A 380 -40.16 2.99 42.91
CA SER A 380 -41.61 2.83 42.87
C SER A 380 -42.25 4.01 43.56
N SER A 381 -43.23 4.66 42.93
CA SER A 381 -44.05 5.69 43.55
C SER A 381 -45.35 5.15 44.16
N TYR A 382 -45.62 3.84 44.02
CA TYR A 382 -46.79 3.19 44.64
C TYR A 382 -46.78 3.34 46.16
N PRO A 383 -47.94 3.49 46.83
CA PRO A 383 -48.03 3.61 48.29
C PRO A 383 -47.78 2.28 49.04
N PHE A 384 -47.35 1.22 48.33
CA PHE A 384 -47.11 -0.11 48.84
C PHE A 384 -45.87 -0.75 48.19
N ASN A 385 -45.41 -1.87 48.74
CA ASN A 385 -44.19 -2.54 48.32
C ASN A 385 -44.35 -3.22 46.95
N LEU A 386 -43.30 -3.25 46.13
CA LEU A 386 -43.23 -4.02 44.87
C LEU A 386 -42.03 -4.95 44.85
N ASP A 387 -42.20 -6.18 44.36
CA ASP A 387 -41.08 -7.08 44.08
C ASP A 387 -40.51 -6.74 42.70
N PHE A 388 -39.19 -6.49 42.61
CA PHE A 388 -38.50 -6.10 41.39
C PHE A 388 -37.29 -7.00 41.12
N MET A 389 -37.20 -7.51 39.89
CA MET A 389 -36.10 -8.33 39.42
C MET A 389 -35.58 -7.81 38.08
N MET A 390 -34.26 -7.60 38.01
CA MET A 390 -33.53 -7.33 36.77
C MET A 390 -32.28 -8.21 36.72
N ASN A 391 -32.00 -8.85 35.59
CA ASN A 391 -30.82 -9.70 35.40
C ASN A 391 -30.27 -9.60 33.98
N PHE A 392 -29.02 -9.15 33.82
CA PHE A 392 -28.32 -9.19 32.53
C PHE A 392 -27.68 -10.56 32.32
N GLN A 393 -28.15 -11.31 31.33
CA GLN A 393 -27.74 -12.71 31.14
C GLN A 393 -26.41 -12.87 30.37
N ASN A 394 -25.99 -11.88 29.59
CA ASN A 394 -24.80 -12.00 28.73
C ASN A 394 -23.47 -11.93 29.49
N PHE A 395 -23.49 -11.44 30.73
CA PHE A 395 -22.28 -11.20 31.51
C PHE A 395 -22.16 -12.25 32.62
N VAL A 396 -21.13 -13.09 32.52
CA VAL A 396 -20.82 -14.15 33.47
C VAL A 396 -19.70 -13.67 34.39
N PRO A 397 -19.95 -13.54 35.71
CA PRO A 397 -18.96 -13.03 36.64
C PRO A 397 -17.79 -14.02 36.82
N PRO A 398 -16.56 -13.52 37.02
CA PRO A 398 -15.46 -14.35 37.49
C PRO A 398 -15.70 -14.78 38.94
N VAL A 399 -14.97 -15.81 39.38
CA VAL A 399 -15.07 -16.33 40.76
C VAL A 399 -14.83 -15.21 41.77
N GLY A 400 -15.81 -14.97 42.64
CA GLY A 400 -15.74 -13.96 43.71
C GLY A 400 -16.32 -12.59 43.36
N LYS A 401 -16.84 -12.37 42.13
CA LYS A 401 -17.64 -11.19 41.76
C LYS A 401 -19.14 -11.53 41.68
N ASP A 402 -19.99 -10.53 41.90
CA ASP A 402 -21.45 -10.69 41.90
C ASP A 402 -22.03 -10.76 40.48
N SER A 403 -23.16 -11.46 40.31
CA SER A 403 -23.93 -11.36 39.07
C SER A 403 -24.54 -9.97 38.90
N ILE A 404 -24.86 -9.59 37.65
CA ILE A 404 -25.55 -8.34 37.34
C ILE A 404 -27.05 -8.53 37.56
N LYS A 405 -27.41 -8.82 38.81
CA LYS A 405 -28.78 -9.05 39.25
C LYS A 405 -29.18 -8.04 40.32
N ILE A 406 -30.34 -7.45 40.15
CA ILE A 406 -31.07 -6.72 41.19
C ILE A 406 -32.31 -7.55 41.50
N ASP A 407 -32.45 -8.00 42.75
CA ASP A 407 -33.58 -8.79 43.23
C ASP A 407 -33.97 -8.25 44.60
N THR A 408 -34.97 -7.39 44.63
CA THR A 408 -35.27 -6.56 45.81
C THR A 408 -36.71 -6.07 45.83
N VAL A 409 -37.12 -5.52 46.97
CA VAL A 409 -38.43 -4.90 47.15
C VAL A 409 -38.31 -3.39 47.06
N LEU A 410 -38.99 -2.77 46.09
CA LEU A 410 -39.06 -1.32 45.94
C LEU A 410 -40.08 -0.72 46.91
N LYS A 411 -39.67 0.36 47.58
CA LYS A 411 -40.49 1.12 48.53
C LYS A 411 -40.60 2.57 48.11
N LYS A 412 -41.75 3.20 48.38
CA LYS A 412 -41.98 4.61 48.08
C LYS A 412 -40.91 5.50 48.70
N GLY A 413 -40.28 6.33 47.88
CA GLY A 413 -39.25 7.29 48.32
C GLY A 413 -37.88 6.68 48.63
N SER A 414 -37.61 5.44 48.20
CA SER A 414 -36.31 4.79 48.35
C SER A 414 -35.79 4.28 46.99
N PRO A 415 -35.27 5.16 46.12
CA PRO A 415 -34.68 4.75 44.84
C PRO A 415 -33.42 3.91 45.07
N ILE A 416 -33.11 3.03 44.11
CA ILE A 416 -31.89 2.23 44.09
C ILE A 416 -31.00 2.70 42.95
N ASP A 417 -29.79 3.10 43.30
CA ASP A 417 -28.70 3.40 42.38
C ASP A 417 -27.60 2.35 42.56
N LYS A 418 -27.18 1.73 41.45
CA LYS A 418 -26.14 0.69 41.46
C LYS A 418 -25.31 0.75 40.18
N ILE A 419 -23.99 0.80 40.36
CA ILE A 419 -23.01 0.68 39.28
C ILE A 419 -22.44 -0.74 39.34
N PHE A 420 -22.53 -1.46 38.23
CA PHE A 420 -21.90 -2.77 38.06
C PHE A 420 -20.61 -2.62 37.27
N ASP A 421 -19.48 -2.94 37.91
CA ASP A 421 -18.17 -3.07 37.27
C ASP A 421 -18.03 -4.45 36.63
N LEU A 422 -17.92 -4.45 35.29
CA LEU A 422 -17.83 -5.64 34.45
C LEU A 422 -16.40 -6.07 34.16
N ASP A 423 -15.39 -5.44 34.76
CA ASP A 423 -14.00 -5.80 34.52
C ASP A 423 -13.73 -7.27 34.86
N GLY A 424 -13.16 -7.99 33.89
CA GLY A 424 -12.87 -9.43 33.99
C GLY A 424 -14.08 -10.36 33.80
N TYR A 425 -15.28 -9.84 33.51
CA TYR A 425 -16.44 -10.68 33.20
C TYR A 425 -16.26 -11.37 31.86
N THR A 426 -16.79 -12.58 31.76
CA THR A 426 -16.92 -13.27 30.48
C THR A 426 -18.22 -12.85 29.83
N PHE A 427 -18.14 -12.47 28.56
CA PHE A 427 -19.26 -12.08 27.73
C PHE A 427 -19.68 -13.25 26.84
N SER A 428 -20.96 -13.63 26.86
CA SER A 428 -21.45 -14.81 26.14
C SER A 428 -22.90 -14.66 25.69
N ASN A 429 -23.29 -15.45 24.69
CA ASN A 429 -24.66 -15.54 24.21
C ASN A 429 -25.45 -16.60 25.01
N PRO A 430 -26.53 -16.24 25.74
CA PRO A 430 -27.40 -17.20 26.40
C PRO A 430 -28.05 -18.22 25.46
N ALA A 431 -28.21 -17.89 24.16
CA ALA A 431 -28.75 -18.80 23.16
C ALA A 431 -27.76 -19.91 22.74
N GLY A 432 -26.47 -19.78 23.08
CA GLY A 432 -25.43 -20.76 22.82
C GLY A 432 -24.19 -20.18 22.14
N LYS A 433 -23.05 -20.88 22.29
CA LYS A 433 -21.72 -20.47 21.82
C LYS A 433 -21.55 -20.31 20.30
N ASP A 434 -22.46 -20.90 19.51
CA ASP A 434 -22.41 -20.91 18.05
C ASP A 434 -23.39 -19.92 17.42
N SER A 435 -24.08 -19.12 18.23
CA SER A 435 -25.00 -18.09 17.78
C SER A 435 -24.38 -16.71 17.96
N ALA A 436 -24.34 -15.91 16.90
CA ALA A 436 -23.92 -14.52 16.98
C ALA A 436 -24.84 -13.73 17.93
N LEU A 437 -24.25 -12.88 18.76
CA LEU A 437 -24.95 -11.92 19.60
C LEU A 437 -25.46 -10.78 18.74
N THR A 438 -26.79 -10.66 18.67
CA THR A 438 -27.47 -9.54 18.01
C THR A 438 -27.96 -8.51 19.01
N LYS A 439 -28.18 -8.90 20.27
CA LYS A 439 -28.72 -8.06 21.33
C LYS A 439 -28.28 -8.51 22.73
N LEU A 440 -28.40 -7.61 23.71
CA LEU A 440 -28.35 -7.98 25.12
C LEU A 440 -29.68 -8.60 25.59
N ASN A 441 -29.56 -9.65 26.38
CA ASN A 441 -30.63 -10.38 27.04
C ASN A 441 -30.75 -9.86 28.48
N ILE A 442 -31.87 -9.20 28.76
CA ILE A 442 -32.20 -8.68 30.08
C ILE A 442 -33.51 -9.32 30.51
N ASP A 443 -33.49 -10.08 31.61
CA ASP A 443 -34.73 -10.49 32.28
C ASP A 443 -35.16 -9.35 33.19
N LEU A 444 -36.38 -8.87 33.01
CA LEU A 444 -36.95 -7.79 33.80
C LEU A 444 -38.37 -8.14 34.21
N SER A 445 -38.67 -8.07 35.49
CA SER A 445 -40.02 -8.22 36.02
C SER A 445 -40.25 -7.32 37.22
N ALA A 446 -41.49 -6.85 37.34
CA ALA A 446 -41.98 -6.16 38.53
C ALA A 446 -43.35 -6.73 38.87
N SER A 447 -43.61 -7.01 40.14
CA SER A 447 -44.90 -7.53 40.59
C SER A 447 -45.32 -6.93 41.91
N ILE A 448 -46.62 -6.74 42.08
CA ILE A 448 -47.22 -6.35 43.34
C ILE A 448 -47.42 -7.61 44.16
N PRO A 449 -46.82 -7.77 45.36
CA PRO A 449 -47.13 -8.86 46.26
C PRO A 449 -48.48 -8.64 46.95
N ALA A 450 -49.12 -9.73 47.39
CA ALA A 450 -50.36 -9.67 48.13
C ALA A 450 -50.14 -9.00 49.50
N GLN A 451 -50.83 -7.89 49.75
CA GLN A 451 -50.66 -7.08 50.96
C GLN A 451 -51.88 -6.19 51.22
N SER A 452 -52.01 -5.71 52.46
CA SER A 452 -52.94 -4.63 52.79
C SER A 452 -52.27 -3.27 52.55
N ALA A 453 -52.96 -2.35 51.87
CA ALA A 453 -52.42 -1.05 51.51
C ALA A 453 -53.44 0.07 51.68
N LYS A 454 -52.94 1.32 51.80
CA LYS A 454 -53.77 2.53 51.74
C LYS A 454 -53.63 3.16 50.37
N ILE A 455 -54.74 3.38 49.67
CA ILE A 455 -54.77 4.11 48.40
C ILE A 455 -55.54 5.43 48.58
N PRO A 456 -55.08 6.56 48.03
CA PRO A 456 -55.79 7.84 48.15
C PRO A 456 -57.15 7.80 47.44
N LEU A 457 -58.06 8.69 47.84
CA LEU A 457 -59.43 8.81 47.29
C LEU A 457 -59.65 10.08 46.47
N ASP A 458 -58.57 10.69 45.98
CA ASP A 458 -58.56 12.02 45.35
C ASP A 458 -58.44 11.98 43.81
N GLY A 459 -58.33 10.80 43.20
CA GLY A 459 -58.10 10.64 41.76
C GLY A 459 -56.64 10.86 41.31
N SER A 460 -55.70 11.00 42.23
CA SER A 460 -54.27 11.14 41.92
C SER A 460 -53.66 9.86 41.33
N ASP A 461 -52.46 9.96 40.79
CA ASP A 461 -51.71 8.80 40.31
C ASP A 461 -51.28 7.92 41.49
N LEU A 462 -51.70 6.64 41.48
CA LEU A 462 -51.34 5.66 42.51
C LEU A 462 -49.84 5.38 42.52
N GLY A 463 -49.19 5.41 41.37
CA GLY A 463 -47.76 5.20 41.26
C GLY A 463 -47.36 4.51 39.97
N ALA A 464 -46.06 4.50 39.73
CA ALA A 464 -45.38 3.93 38.57
C ALA A 464 -44.00 3.41 39.00
N VAL A 465 -43.47 2.46 38.23
CA VAL A 465 -42.07 2.06 38.29
C VAL A 465 -41.25 2.89 37.32
N SER A 466 -40.15 3.45 37.79
CA SER A 466 -39.14 4.12 36.96
C SER A 466 -37.81 3.39 37.05
N LEU A 467 -37.00 3.46 35.99
CA LEU A 467 -35.59 3.09 36.02
C LEU A 467 -34.82 3.80 34.90
N ASN A 468 -33.53 3.99 35.12
CA ASN A 468 -32.60 4.53 34.14
C ASN A 468 -31.39 3.59 34.02
N ILE A 469 -31.01 3.23 32.79
CA ILE A 469 -29.86 2.36 32.50
C ILE A 469 -28.94 3.08 31.54
N VAL A 470 -27.67 3.24 31.93
CA VAL A 470 -26.63 3.84 31.11
C VAL A 470 -25.51 2.84 30.87
N MET A 471 -25.15 2.65 29.60
CA MET A 471 -24.02 1.84 29.15
C MET A 471 -23.29 2.58 28.04
N LYS A 472 -22.00 2.86 28.19
CA LYS A 472 -21.22 3.57 27.15
C LYS A 472 -20.44 2.62 26.26
N LYS A 473 -19.37 2.03 26.80
CA LYS A 473 -18.38 1.28 26.03
C LYS A 473 -18.04 -0.04 26.70
N LEU A 474 -17.92 -1.10 25.91
CA LEU A 474 -17.32 -2.37 26.32
C LEU A 474 -15.93 -2.50 25.70
N HIS A 475 -14.94 -2.81 26.51
CA HIS A 475 -13.56 -3.05 26.08
C HIS A 475 -13.17 -4.47 26.45
N PHE A 476 -12.87 -5.25 25.43
CA PHE A 476 -12.50 -6.65 25.52
C PHE A 476 -10.98 -6.81 25.67
N GLU A 477 -10.56 -7.73 26.53
CA GLU A 477 -9.22 -8.29 26.52
C GLU A 477 -9.08 -9.28 25.36
N THR A 478 -10.11 -10.11 25.18
CA THR A 478 -10.23 -11.07 24.09
C THR A 478 -11.65 -11.05 23.54
N LEU A 479 -11.80 -11.11 22.22
CA LEU A 479 -13.11 -11.08 21.55
C LEU A 479 -13.17 -12.20 20.51
N GLU A 480 -14.13 -13.10 20.63
CA GLU A 480 -14.42 -14.09 19.61
C GLU A 480 -15.46 -13.54 18.64
N ALA A 481 -15.04 -13.32 17.40
CA ALA A 481 -15.86 -12.69 16.37
C ALA A 481 -15.57 -13.28 15.00
N ASN A 482 -16.56 -13.16 14.11
CA ASN A 482 -16.40 -13.33 12.67
C ASN A 482 -16.32 -11.95 12.04
N ILE A 483 -15.19 -11.66 11.40
CA ILE A 483 -14.90 -10.36 10.79
C ILE A 483 -14.38 -10.55 9.37
N ILE A 484 -14.72 -9.58 8.52
CA ILE A 484 -14.09 -9.40 7.22
C ILE A 484 -13.39 -8.04 7.28
N GLN A 485 -12.06 -8.05 7.27
CA GLN A 485 -11.27 -6.83 7.37
C GLN A 485 -10.10 -6.87 6.39
N GLU A 486 -10.01 -5.88 5.51
CA GLU A 486 -8.89 -5.71 4.60
C GLU A 486 -7.78 -4.86 5.25
N PHE A 487 -6.54 -5.29 5.11
CA PHE A 487 -5.38 -4.49 5.45
C PHE A 487 -5.03 -3.55 4.29
N PRO A 488 -4.41 -2.39 4.56
CA PRO A 488 -3.94 -1.49 3.51
C PRO A 488 -3.04 -2.22 2.49
N PRO A 489 -3.25 -2.03 1.18
CA PRO A 489 -2.42 -2.66 0.17
C PRO A 489 -0.99 -2.11 0.21
N THR A 490 -0.01 -2.98 -0.04
CA THR A 490 1.41 -2.62 -0.09
C THR A 490 1.97 -2.88 -1.49
N GLU A 491 2.65 -1.89 -2.09
CA GLU A 491 3.38 -2.05 -3.35
C GLU A 491 4.89 -2.14 -3.08
N ILE A 492 5.54 -3.15 -3.64
CA ILE A 492 6.98 -3.36 -3.55
C ILE A 492 7.55 -3.36 -4.96
N SER A 493 8.60 -2.58 -5.20
CA SER A 493 9.32 -2.58 -6.47
C SER A 493 10.66 -3.31 -6.30
N ILE A 494 10.88 -4.36 -7.09
CA ILE A 494 12.17 -5.06 -7.14
C ILE A 494 13.08 -4.26 -8.07
N ALA A 495 13.94 -3.44 -7.45
CA ALA A 495 14.89 -2.59 -8.14
C ALA A 495 16.14 -3.37 -8.59
N GLY A 496 16.82 -2.87 -9.61
CA GLY A 496 18.08 -3.46 -10.05
C GLY A 496 17.88 -4.77 -10.82
N MET A 497 16.86 -4.86 -11.65
CA MET A 497 16.82 -5.94 -12.64
C MET A 497 17.97 -5.75 -13.64
N PRO A 498 18.86 -6.74 -13.81
CA PRO A 498 19.99 -6.62 -14.71
C PRO A 498 19.54 -6.51 -16.16
N LEU A 499 19.98 -5.44 -16.82
CA LEU A 499 19.73 -5.22 -18.25
C LEU A 499 20.84 -5.92 -19.04
N GLY A 500 20.46 -6.68 -20.07
CA GLY A 500 21.41 -7.38 -20.95
C GLY A 500 21.28 -8.90 -21.00
N PHE A 501 20.28 -9.47 -20.33
CA PHE A 501 19.96 -10.89 -20.39
C PHE A 501 18.86 -11.24 -21.40
N SER A 502 18.55 -10.31 -22.31
CA SER A 502 17.65 -10.55 -23.43
C SER A 502 18.11 -11.77 -24.23
N GLY A 503 17.22 -12.74 -24.41
CA GLY A 503 17.53 -14.03 -25.02
C GLY A 503 17.92 -15.13 -24.03
N MET A 504 18.01 -14.87 -22.72
CA MET A 504 18.13 -15.92 -21.71
C MET A 504 16.77 -16.16 -21.03
N GLN A 505 16.35 -17.42 -21.03
CA GLN A 505 15.16 -17.90 -20.33
C GLN A 505 15.60 -18.62 -19.05
N PHE A 506 15.25 -18.08 -17.89
CA PHE A 506 15.48 -18.73 -16.60
C PHE A 506 14.49 -19.89 -16.44
N VAL A 507 14.95 -21.07 -16.01
CA VAL A 507 14.07 -22.26 -15.93
C VAL A 507 13.73 -22.73 -14.52
N ASP A 508 14.43 -22.25 -13.49
CA ASP A 508 14.23 -22.64 -12.08
C ASP A 508 14.14 -21.42 -11.13
N THR A 509 13.52 -20.33 -11.60
CA THR A 509 13.20 -19.19 -10.72
C THR A 509 12.25 -19.61 -9.61
N LYS A 510 12.58 -19.23 -8.38
CA LYS A 510 11.74 -19.41 -7.19
C LYS A 510 11.59 -18.08 -6.47
N LEU A 511 10.36 -17.70 -6.16
CA LEU A 511 10.06 -16.61 -5.24
C LEU A 511 9.40 -17.21 -4.00
N GLU A 512 10.04 -17.05 -2.85
CA GLU A 512 9.51 -17.45 -1.56
C GLU A 512 9.12 -16.21 -0.76
N ILE A 513 7.90 -16.23 -0.25
CA ILE A 513 7.40 -15.22 0.68
C ILE A 513 7.17 -15.93 2.01
N GLU A 514 8.01 -15.65 2.99
CA GLU A 514 7.88 -16.14 4.36
C GLU A 514 7.05 -15.15 5.16
N MET A 515 5.91 -15.62 5.67
CA MET A 515 4.97 -14.84 6.47
C MET A 515 4.94 -15.37 7.89
N LEU A 516 5.06 -14.47 8.86
CA LEU A 516 4.87 -14.71 10.28
C LEU A 516 3.50 -14.15 10.69
N ASN A 517 2.66 -14.99 11.29
CA ASN A 517 1.31 -14.63 11.67
C ASN A 517 1.07 -14.91 13.16
N THR A 518 0.65 -13.89 13.89
CA THR A 518 0.16 -14.01 15.28
C THR A 518 -1.36 -13.80 15.38
N ILE A 519 -2.03 -13.48 14.26
CA ILE A 519 -3.49 -13.32 14.19
C ILE A 519 -4.17 -14.69 14.23
N ARG A 520 -4.99 -14.93 15.26
CA ARG A 520 -5.77 -16.18 15.45
C ARG A 520 -7.11 -16.20 14.69
N LEU A 521 -7.13 -15.56 13.53
CA LEU A 521 -8.22 -15.58 12.56
C LEU A 521 -7.68 -16.08 11.22
N PRO A 522 -8.55 -16.58 10.33
CA PRO A 522 -8.12 -16.92 8.98
C PRO A 522 -7.67 -15.66 8.23
N VAL A 523 -6.40 -15.64 7.81
CA VAL A 523 -5.83 -14.56 6.99
C VAL A 523 -5.60 -15.07 5.58
N VAL A 524 -6.14 -14.34 4.60
CA VAL A 524 -5.94 -14.57 3.17
C VAL A 524 -4.96 -13.54 2.65
N LEU A 525 -3.97 -14.00 1.90
CA LEU A 525 -3.01 -13.16 1.19
C LEU A 525 -3.19 -13.30 -0.31
N ASP A 526 -3.17 -12.16 -0.99
CA ASP A 526 -3.25 -12.03 -2.43
C ASP A 526 -2.05 -11.21 -2.92
N PHE A 527 -1.35 -11.72 -3.93
CA PHE A 527 -0.20 -11.07 -4.55
C PHE A 527 -0.43 -10.94 -6.06
N ASP A 528 -0.39 -9.70 -6.55
CA ASP A 528 -0.39 -9.37 -7.97
C ASP A 528 1.02 -8.89 -8.37
N MET A 529 1.71 -9.71 -9.16
CA MET A 529 3.09 -9.50 -9.60
C MET A 529 3.10 -9.02 -11.05
N LEU A 530 3.34 -7.72 -11.24
CA LEU A 530 3.35 -7.08 -12.56
C LEU A 530 4.78 -6.84 -13.02
N SER A 531 5.09 -7.27 -14.24
CA SER A 531 6.37 -6.97 -14.88
C SER A 531 6.20 -6.17 -16.17
N VAL A 532 7.22 -5.40 -16.55
CA VAL A 532 7.31 -4.68 -17.83
C VAL A 532 8.69 -4.90 -18.43
N ASN A 533 8.77 -5.48 -19.63
CA ASN A 533 10.03 -5.70 -20.34
C ASN A 533 10.56 -4.41 -21.02
N GLN A 534 11.74 -4.47 -21.64
CA GLN A 534 12.32 -3.31 -22.34
C GLN A 534 11.52 -2.87 -23.59
N GLY A 535 10.71 -3.76 -24.16
CA GLY A 535 9.80 -3.47 -25.28
C GLY A 535 8.48 -2.84 -24.86
N GLY A 536 8.18 -2.79 -23.56
CA GLY A 536 6.93 -2.30 -23.00
C GLY A 536 5.84 -3.36 -22.82
N ASP A 537 6.12 -4.64 -23.10
CA ASP A 537 5.16 -5.72 -22.86
C ASP A 537 5.03 -6.01 -21.37
N THR A 538 3.81 -6.33 -20.94
CA THR A 538 3.50 -6.58 -19.53
C THR A 538 3.14 -8.03 -19.26
N MET A 539 3.57 -8.58 -18.12
CA MET A 539 3.12 -9.88 -17.63
C MET A 539 2.59 -9.78 -16.21
N LEU A 540 1.62 -10.63 -15.88
CA LEU A 540 0.98 -10.67 -14.57
C LEU A 540 0.98 -12.10 -14.03
N VAL A 541 1.57 -12.27 -12.85
CA VAL A 541 1.53 -13.50 -12.06
C VAL A 541 0.68 -13.24 -10.83
N LYS A 542 -0.25 -14.15 -10.53
CA LYS A 542 -1.13 -14.05 -9.36
C LYS A 542 -0.82 -15.17 -8.38
N ALA A 543 -0.87 -14.86 -7.08
CA ALA A 543 -0.77 -15.86 -6.04
C ALA A 543 -1.76 -15.56 -4.90
N LEU A 544 -2.63 -16.53 -4.63
CA LEU A 544 -3.58 -16.51 -3.52
C LEU A 544 -3.20 -17.60 -2.53
N SER A 545 -3.14 -17.25 -1.24
CA SER A 545 -2.80 -18.20 -0.18
C SER A 545 -3.53 -17.89 1.12
N THR A 546 -3.66 -18.90 1.98
CA THR A 546 -4.16 -18.75 3.35
C THR A 546 -3.00 -18.97 4.32
N LEU A 547 -2.89 -18.09 5.31
CA LEU A 547 -1.86 -18.23 6.34
C LEU A 547 -2.22 -19.31 7.35
N ALA A 548 -1.19 -19.88 7.95
CA ALA A 548 -1.34 -20.64 9.18
C ALA A 548 -1.70 -19.68 10.33
N SER A 549 -2.74 -20.01 11.08
CA SER A 549 -3.19 -19.21 12.24
C SER A 549 -2.87 -19.92 13.55
N PRO A 550 -2.38 -19.20 14.59
CA PRO A 550 -2.11 -19.80 15.88
C PRO A 550 -3.40 -20.21 16.58
N THR A 551 -3.30 -21.20 17.48
CA THR A 551 -4.41 -21.60 18.35
C THR A 551 -4.33 -20.95 19.72
N ASN A 552 -3.13 -20.75 20.27
CA ASN A 552 -2.94 -20.12 21.59
C ASN A 552 -2.48 -18.67 21.47
N ALA A 553 -2.76 -17.87 22.51
CA ALA A 553 -2.27 -16.50 22.63
C ALA A 553 -0.73 -16.45 22.63
N GLY A 554 -0.14 -15.52 21.90
CA GLY A 554 1.32 -15.30 21.84
C GLY A 554 2.10 -16.26 20.93
N ASP A 555 1.48 -17.32 20.42
CA ASP A 555 2.12 -18.19 19.44
C ASP A 555 2.28 -17.46 18.09
N THR A 556 3.41 -17.67 17.42
CA THR A 556 3.66 -17.20 16.05
C THR A 556 3.70 -18.40 15.11
N MET A 557 2.92 -18.38 14.04
CA MET A 557 2.95 -19.41 13.00
C MET A 557 3.71 -18.90 11.78
N LYS A 558 4.39 -19.81 11.06
CA LYS A 558 5.12 -19.48 9.84
C LYS A 558 4.43 -20.09 8.62
N THR A 559 4.30 -19.33 7.55
CA THR A 559 3.82 -19.80 6.25
C THR A 559 4.83 -19.42 5.17
N ILE A 560 5.19 -20.35 4.30
CA ILE A 560 6.03 -20.06 3.13
C ILE A 560 5.15 -20.21 1.89
N ILE A 561 5.04 -19.13 1.12
CA ILE A 561 4.35 -19.10 -0.17
C ILE A 561 5.45 -19.11 -1.24
N ARG A 562 5.60 -20.25 -1.91
CA ARG A 562 6.61 -20.49 -2.93
C ARG A 562 5.99 -20.49 -4.31
N LEU A 563 6.36 -19.53 -5.14
CA LEU A 563 6.06 -19.52 -6.56
C LEU A 563 7.20 -20.18 -7.33
N SER A 564 6.87 -21.06 -8.27
CA SER A 564 7.81 -21.74 -9.16
C SER A 564 7.19 -22.03 -10.53
N LYS A 565 7.87 -22.83 -11.36
CA LYS A 565 7.31 -23.35 -12.63
C LYS A 565 6.03 -24.17 -12.45
N ASP A 566 5.84 -24.78 -11.27
CA ASP A 566 4.74 -25.69 -10.98
C ASP A 566 3.51 -24.94 -10.43
N GLY A 567 3.59 -23.61 -10.29
CA GLY A 567 2.54 -22.74 -9.74
C GLY A 567 2.89 -22.20 -8.35
N THR A 568 1.88 -22.06 -7.50
CA THR A 568 2.01 -21.53 -6.14
C THR A 568 1.87 -22.65 -5.11
N THR A 569 2.90 -22.87 -4.32
CA THR A 569 2.91 -23.83 -3.20
C THR A 569 2.86 -23.09 -1.87
N THR A 570 1.86 -23.38 -1.04
CA THR A 570 1.75 -22.86 0.33
C THR A 570 2.17 -23.94 1.31
N LEU A 571 3.17 -23.64 2.15
CA LEU A 571 3.69 -24.53 3.20
C LEU A 571 3.41 -23.90 4.56
N LYS A 572 2.74 -24.63 5.46
CA LYS A 572 2.37 -24.12 6.79
C LYS A 572 3.18 -24.83 7.87
N TYR A 573 3.75 -24.04 8.78
CA TYR A 573 4.63 -24.49 9.86
C TYR A 573 4.06 -24.07 11.22
N LYS A 574 4.27 -24.90 12.25
CA LYS A 574 3.74 -24.67 13.60
C LYS A 574 4.46 -23.54 14.36
N ALA A 575 5.69 -23.19 13.95
CA ALA A 575 6.48 -22.13 14.55
C ALA A 575 7.56 -21.64 13.56
N PRO A 576 8.16 -20.45 13.74
CA PRO A 576 9.23 -19.94 12.88
C PRO A 576 10.44 -20.86 12.80
N THR A 577 10.80 -21.50 13.92
CA THR A 577 11.91 -22.44 14.04
C THR A 577 11.60 -23.85 13.52
N SER A 578 10.36 -24.13 13.11
CA SER A 578 9.99 -25.44 12.57
C SER A 578 10.67 -25.70 11.24
N VAL A 579 11.26 -26.89 11.12
CA VAL A 579 11.93 -27.38 9.89
C VAL A 579 10.95 -28.16 9.00
N ALA A 580 9.95 -28.81 9.59
CA ALA A 580 8.93 -29.57 8.85
C ALA A 580 7.60 -28.79 8.82
N TYR A 581 6.96 -28.75 7.65
CA TYR A 581 5.61 -28.24 7.49
C TYR A 581 4.60 -29.29 7.98
N PHE A 582 3.44 -28.85 8.45
CA PHE A 582 2.32 -29.72 8.83
C PHE A 582 1.21 -29.76 7.79
N ASP A 583 1.17 -28.78 6.88
CA ASP A 583 0.23 -28.70 5.77
C ASP A 583 0.93 -28.10 4.54
N SER A 584 0.56 -28.58 3.36
CA SER A 584 1.13 -28.18 2.07
C SER A 584 0.11 -28.32 0.96
N VAL A 585 -0.09 -27.24 0.20
CA VAL A 585 -0.97 -27.24 -0.97
C VAL A 585 -0.25 -26.58 -2.14
N THR A 586 -0.24 -27.24 -3.30
CA THR A 586 0.26 -26.68 -4.56
C THR A 586 -0.91 -26.44 -5.50
N VAL A 587 -1.05 -25.20 -5.94
CA VAL A 587 -2.02 -24.77 -6.95
C VAL A 587 -1.26 -24.54 -8.25
N ALA A 588 -1.55 -25.37 -9.25
CA ALA A 588 -1.00 -25.20 -10.60
C ALA A 588 -1.54 -23.91 -11.24
N PRO A 589 -0.77 -23.26 -12.14
CA PRO A 589 -1.25 -22.09 -12.87
C PRO A 589 -2.47 -22.46 -13.72
N SER A 590 -3.47 -21.58 -13.78
CA SER A 590 -4.67 -21.79 -14.59
C SER A 590 -4.36 -21.68 -16.09
N THR A 591 -5.26 -22.16 -16.94
CA THR A 591 -5.16 -21.98 -18.40
C THR A 591 -5.08 -20.49 -18.74
N ASN A 592 -3.97 -20.05 -19.35
CA ASN A 592 -3.61 -18.65 -19.68
C ASN A 592 -3.04 -17.80 -18.54
N GLU A 593 -2.71 -18.37 -17.39
CA GLU A 593 -1.93 -17.67 -16.36
C GLU A 593 -0.44 -17.89 -16.55
N THR A 594 0.36 -16.87 -16.22
CA THR A 594 1.82 -16.93 -16.32
C THR A 594 2.45 -17.37 -15.00
N THR A 595 3.62 -17.99 -15.06
CA THR A 595 4.39 -18.36 -13.86
C THR A 595 5.49 -17.36 -13.55
N ILE A 596 6.04 -17.40 -12.33
CA ILE A 596 7.20 -16.57 -11.96
C ILE A 596 8.42 -16.82 -12.86
N VAL A 597 8.53 -18.05 -13.40
CA VAL A 597 9.60 -18.46 -14.33
C VAL A 597 9.45 -17.76 -15.67
N GLU A 598 8.23 -17.70 -16.20
CA GLU A 598 7.94 -17.00 -17.46
C GLU A 598 8.06 -15.48 -17.28
N LEU A 599 7.59 -14.94 -16.15
CA LEU A 599 7.75 -13.53 -15.81
C LEU A 599 9.23 -13.14 -15.79
N MET A 600 10.10 -13.91 -15.13
CA MET A 600 11.53 -13.63 -15.12
C MET A 600 12.19 -13.84 -16.48
N SER A 601 11.72 -14.82 -17.26
CA SER A 601 12.20 -15.07 -18.63
C SER A 601 11.84 -13.97 -19.61
N SER A 602 10.86 -13.11 -19.29
CA SER A 602 10.56 -11.90 -20.07
C SER A 602 11.63 -10.81 -19.95
N ASN A 603 12.65 -11.01 -19.09
CA ASN A 603 13.71 -10.04 -18.79
C ASN A 603 13.14 -8.66 -18.41
N PRO A 604 12.41 -8.60 -17.29
CA PRO A 604 11.68 -7.41 -16.91
C PRO A 604 12.61 -6.24 -16.57
N SER A 605 12.31 -5.06 -17.10
CA SER A 605 12.95 -3.79 -16.71
C SER A 605 12.34 -3.21 -15.43
N VAL A 606 11.06 -3.52 -15.18
CA VAL A 606 10.31 -3.17 -13.98
C VAL A 606 9.64 -4.43 -13.46
N PHE A 607 9.76 -4.68 -12.15
CA PHE A 607 9.02 -5.73 -11.47
C PHE A 607 8.38 -5.17 -10.19
N LYS A 608 7.06 -5.18 -10.13
CA LYS A 608 6.25 -4.72 -9.00
C LYS A 608 5.46 -5.87 -8.41
N VAL A 609 5.37 -5.89 -7.08
CA VAL A 609 4.58 -6.84 -6.31
C VAL A 609 3.57 -6.04 -5.49
N ASN A 610 2.29 -6.20 -5.82
CA ASN A 610 1.19 -5.65 -5.04
C ASN A 610 0.69 -6.73 -4.10
N SER A 611 0.76 -6.48 -2.80
CA SER A 611 0.26 -7.38 -1.77
C SER A 611 -1.01 -6.83 -1.14
N ARG A 612 -1.99 -7.72 -0.92
CA ARG A 612 -3.20 -7.47 -0.17
C ARG A 612 -3.37 -8.57 0.86
N ALA A 613 -3.67 -8.18 2.09
CA ALA A 613 -4.00 -9.10 3.15
C ALA A 613 -5.43 -8.81 3.63
N ARG A 614 -6.18 -9.84 3.98
CA ARG A 614 -7.49 -9.67 4.61
C ARG A 614 -7.77 -10.78 5.61
N ILE A 615 -8.44 -10.43 6.69
CA ILE A 615 -9.06 -11.36 7.61
C ILE A 615 -10.42 -11.75 7.01
N ASP A 616 -10.69 -13.05 6.96
CA ASP A 616 -11.96 -13.58 6.43
C ASP A 616 -12.38 -14.82 7.21
N GLY A 617 -13.08 -14.59 8.32
CA GLY A 617 -13.69 -15.67 9.07
C GLY A 617 -13.73 -15.44 10.58
N ARG A 618 -14.16 -16.50 11.28
CA ARG A 618 -14.32 -16.54 12.73
C ARG A 618 -13.02 -16.94 13.42
N GLY A 619 -12.74 -16.28 14.54
CA GLY A 619 -11.57 -16.54 15.37
C GLY A 619 -11.58 -15.67 16.60
N THR A 620 -10.42 -15.54 17.25
CA THR A 620 -10.32 -14.75 18.49
C THR A 620 -9.32 -13.61 18.32
N LEU A 621 -9.80 -12.38 18.52
CA LEU A 621 -9.05 -11.13 18.52
C LEU A 621 -8.44 -10.87 19.90
N GLU A 622 -7.19 -10.40 19.92
CA GLU A 622 -6.50 -9.90 21.11
C GLU A 622 -5.55 -8.76 20.71
N SER A 623 -5.11 -7.97 21.68
CA SER A 623 -4.17 -6.87 21.44
C SER A 623 -2.79 -7.40 21.04
N GLY A 624 -2.10 -6.68 20.14
CA GLY A 624 -0.72 -6.99 19.75
C GLY A 624 -0.58 -8.08 18.68
N MET A 625 -1.69 -8.52 18.08
CA MET A 625 -1.64 -9.40 16.91
C MET A 625 -1.14 -8.65 15.67
N SER A 626 -0.30 -9.29 14.89
CA SER A 626 0.33 -8.76 13.69
C SER A 626 0.61 -9.84 12.65
N ILE A 627 0.76 -9.38 11.41
CA ILE A 627 1.30 -10.13 10.29
C ILE A 627 2.48 -9.38 9.72
N GLY A 628 3.52 -10.09 9.34
CA GLY A 628 4.65 -9.54 8.62
C GLY A 628 5.49 -10.65 8.02
N GLY A 629 6.63 -10.32 7.46
CA GLY A 629 7.42 -11.34 6.80
C GLY A 629 8.60 -10.81 6.01
N MET A 630 9.09 -11.66 5.13
CA MET A 630 10.16 -11.35 4.20
C MET A 630 9.96 -12.11 2.91
N TYR A 631 10.53 -11.60 1.82
CA TYR A 631 10.56 -12.30 0.56
C TYR A 631 11.99 -12.53 0.09
N ARG A 632 12.17 -13.62 -0.64
CA ARG A 632 13.43 -14.00 -1.27
C ARG A 632 13.13 -14.58 -2.65
N MET A 633 13.65 -13.94 -3.69
CA MET A 633 13.65 -14.46 -5.04
C MET A 633 15.04 -14.96 -5.41
N ILE A 634 15.11 -16.16 -5.95
CA ILE A 634 16.33 -16.78 -6.46
C ILE A 634 16.07 -17.22 -7.90
N ALA A 635 16.89 -16.75 -8.84
CA ALA A 635 16.91 -17.26 -10.22
C ALA A 635 18.32 -17.74 -10.55
N PRO A 636 18.60 -19.04 -10.42
CA PRO A 636 19.90 -19.61 -10.81
C PRO A 636 20.15 -19.41 -12.31
N PHE A 637 21.41 -19.31 -12.72
CA PHE A 637 21.82 -19.25 -14.12
C PHE A 637 21.74 -20.64 -14.81
N GLU A 638 20.74 -21.44 -14.42
CA GLU A 638 20.20 -22.52 -15.24
C GLU A 638 19.26 -21.88 -16.25
N VAL A 639 19.70 -21.77 -17.50
CA VAL A 639 19.03 -21.01 -18.54
C VAL A 639 18.91 -21.79 -19.85
N ILE A 640 17.95 -21.41 -20.68
CA ILE A 640 17.93 -21.73 -22.10
C ILE A 640 18.33 -20.45 -22.84
N MET A 641 19.39 -20.54 -23.66
CA MET A 641 19.93 -19.39 -24.38
C MET A 641 19.39 -19.39 -25.81
N ALA A 642 18.70 -18.32 -26.19
CA ALA A 642 18.40 -17.99 -27.58
C ALA A 642 19.63 -17.40 -28.28
N PRO A 643 19.69 -17.43 -29.63
CA PRO A 643 20.74 -16.73 -30.36
C PRO A 643 20.75 -15.24 -30.02
N MET A 644 21.92 -14.70 -29.72
CA MET A 644 22.07 -13.30 -29.30
C MET A 644 23.28 -12.64 -29.95
N THR A 645 23.12 -11.37 -30.32
CA THR A 645 24.18 -10.55 -30.91
C THR A 645 24.29 -9.24 -30.15
N PHE A 646 25.50 -8.84 -29.77
CA PHE A 646 25.75 -7.55 -29.14
C PHE A 646 27.11 -6.98 -29.53
N ILE A 647 27.22 -5.65 -29.51
CA ILE A 647 28.46 -4.91 -29.75
C ILE A 647 28.90 -4.26 -28.44
N SER A 648 30.20 -4.24 -28.18
CA SER A 648 30.73 -3.51 -27.02
C SER A 648 30.31 -2.04 -27.06
N VAL A 649 29.81 -1.53 -25.93
CA VAL A 649 29.44 -0.11 -25.77
C VAL A 649 30.65 0.83 -25.90
N THR A 650 31.84 0.32 -25.63
CA THR A 650 33.12 0.99 -25.82
C THR A 650 33.74 0.55 -27.13
N ASN A 651 33.99 1.53 -28.01
CA ASN A 651 34.86 1.37 -29.17
C ASN A 651 36.30 1.77 -28.80
N THR A 652 37.27 1.26 -29.54
CA THR A 652 38.69 1.61 -29.39
C THR A 652 39.12 2.46 -30.57
N PRO A 653 39.48 3.74 -30.38
CA PRO A 653 40.10 4.53 -31.43
C PRO A 653 41.48 3.95 -31.76
N VAL A 654 41.73 3.68 -33.03
CA VAL A 654 43.02 3.24 -33.53
C VAL A 654 43.85 4.50 -33.82
N GLN A 655 45.03 4.59 -33.21
CA GLN A 655 45.92 5.71 -33.47
C GLN A 655 46.37 5.72 -34.94
N GLU A 656 46.27 6.87 -35.60
CA GLU A 656 46.74 7.04 -36.97
C GLU A 656 48.22 6.65 -37.08
N MET A 657 48.55 5.79 -38.04
CA MET A 657 49.93 5.41 -38.30
C MET A 657 50.69 6.58 -38.94
N SER A 658 51.96 6.78 -38.54
CA SER A 658 52.80 7.80 -39.18
C SER A 658 52.87 7.60 -40.69
N HIS A 659 52.82 8.68 -41.45
CA HIS A 659 52.82 8.68 -42.93
C HIS A 659 53.90 7.77 -43.55
N SER A 660 55.11 7.77 -42.98
CA SER A 660 56.20 6.90 -43.43
C SER A 660 55.91 5.40 -43.24
N ASN A 661 55.43 5.00 -42.06
CA ASN A 661 55.03 3.62 -41.77
C ASN A 661 53.82 3.19 -42.61
N ARG A 662 52.81 4.05 -42.78
CA ARG A 662 51.65 3.80 -43.66
C ARG A 662 52.12 3.43 -45.08
N ASN A 663 52.96 4.29 -45.67
CA ASN A 663 53.42 4.09 -47.05
C ASN A 663 54.35 2.88 -47.18
N ARG A 664 55.19 2.61 -46.19
CA ARG A 664 56.00 1.38 -46.16
C ARG A 664 55.13 0.13 -46.09
N ILE A 665 54.14 0.08 -45.21
CA ILE A 665 53.22 -1.07 -45.12
C ILE A 665 52.50 -1.26 -46.44
N ARG A 666 51.92 -0.20 -47.03
CA ARG A 666 51.20 -0.29 -48.31
C ARG A 666 52.08 -0.73 -49.48
N ALA A 667 53.34 -0.30 -49.53
CA ALA A 667 54.26 -0.65 -50.61
C ALA A 667 54.84 -2.07 -50.48
N THR A 668 54.93 -2.61 -49.26
CA THR A 668 55.65 -3.86 -48.98
C THR A 668 54.73 -5.04 -48.66
N LEU A 669 53.55 -4.81 -48.08
CA LEU A 669 52.65 -5.88 -47.63
C LEU A 669 52.09 -6.68 -48.80
N GLN A 670 52.41 -7.98 -48.82
CA GLN A 670 51.87 -8.94 -49.79
C GLN A 670 50.62 -9.63 -49.25
N SER A 671 50.67 -10.05 -47.99
CA SER A 671 49.58 -10.70 -47.30
C SER A 671 49.73 -10.55 -45.79
N ALA A 672 48.64 -10.76 -45.08
CA ALA A 672 48.65 -10.91 -43.63
C ALA A 672 47.87 -12.18 -43.27
N SER A 673 48.34 -12.93 -42.29
CA SER A 673 47.62 -14.08 -41.74
C SER A 673 47.51 -13.97 -40.24
N LEU A 674 46.35 -14.34 -39.72
CA LEU A 674 46.09 -14.39 -38.29
C LEU A 674 45.87 -15.84 -37.89
N ASP A 675 46.72 -16.33 -36.99
CA ASP A 675 46.62 -17.64 -36.40
C ASP A 675 46.06 -17.52 -34.99
N LEU A 676 45.03 -18.30 -34.68
CA LEU A 676 44.26 -18.27 -33.45
C LEU A 676 44.09 -19.68 -32.91
N THR A 677 44.24 -19.85 -31.61
CA THR A 677 43.73 -20.99 -30.86
C THR A 677 42.75 -20.47 -29.84
N VAL A 678 41.50 -20.93 -29.93
CA VAL A 678 40.40 -20.52 -29.08
C VAL A 678 39.92 -21.73 -28.30
N GLU A 679 39.91 -21.60 -26.98
CA GLU A 679 39.25 -22.54 -26.08
C GLU A 679 37.99 -21.86 -25.51
N ASN A 680 36.82 -22.40 -25.82
CA ASN A 680 35.54 -21.88 -25.36
C ASN A 680 34.93 -22.84 -24.33
N LYS A 681 34.80 -22.36 -23.09
CA LYS A 681 34.13 -23.06 -22.00
C LYS A 681 32.79 -22.41 -21.64
N ILE A 682 32.30 -21.45 -22.41
CA ILE A 682 30.92 -20.94 -22.28
C ILE A 682 29.97 -21.98 -22.89
N PRO A 683 28.77 -22.22 -22.31
CA PRO A 683 27.80 -23.20 -22.77
C PRO A 683 27.08 -22.86 -24.10
N SER A 684 27.75 -22.12 -24.99
CA SER A 684 27.27 -21.77 -26.32
C SER A 684 28.47 -21.48 -27.22
N GLY A 685 28.48 -22.05 -28.43
CA GLY A 685 29.37 -21.61 -29.51
C GLY A 685 28.90 -20.30 -30.14
N GLY A 686 29.67 -19.82 -31.12
CA GLY A 686 29.37 -18.53 -31.74
C GLY A 686 30.50 -17.94 -32.58
N GLU A 687 30.50 -16.61 -32.70
CA GLU A 687 31.48 -15.83 -33.44
C GLU A 687 31.78 -14.52 -32.71
N LEU A 688 33.07 -14.21 -32.55
CA LEU A 688 33.55 -12.89 -32.17
C LEU A 688 34.09 -12.20 -33.42
N ALA A 689 33.41 -11.16 -33.90
CA ALA A 689 33.83 -10.37 -35.06
C ALA A 689 34.44 -9.04 -34.60
N MET A 690 35.64 -8.72 -35.08
CA MET A 690 36.25 -7.41 -34.84
C MET A 690 35.82 -6.45 -35.96
N LEU A 691 34.89 -5.55 -35.64
CA LEU A 691 34.40 -4.55 -36.58
C LEU A 691 35.36 -3.35 -36.62
N MET A 692 35.46 -2.71 -37.77
CA MET A 692 36.22 -1.49 -37.98
C MET A 692 35.44 -0.48 -38.81
N SER A 693 35.53 0.79 -38.46
CA SER A 693 34.82 1.89 -39.11
C SER A 693 35.61 3.19 -38.98
N ASN A 694 35.37 4.17 -39.87
CA ASN A 694 35.81 5.54 -39.68
C ASN A 694 34.97 6.31 -38.64
N LEU A 695 33.83 5.75 -38.19
CA LEU A 695 33.01 6.32 -37.12
C LEU A 695 33.07 5.44 -35.86
N GLY A 696 33.01 6.06 -34.69
CA GLY A 696 32.92 5.36 -33.40
C GLY A 696 31.57 4.70 -33.13
N PHE A 697 30.72 4.51 -34.13
CA PHE A 697 29.38 3.94 -33.97
C PHE A 697 29.15 2.86 -35.00
N PHE A 698 28.60 1.74 -34.55
CA PHE A 698 28.44 0.54 -35.36
C PHE A 698 26.97 0.11 -35.33
N PRO A 699 26.35 -0.19 -36.48
CA PRO A 699 25.07 -0.89 -36.49
C PRO A 699 25.26 -2.33 -36.00
N LEU A 700 24.23 -2.91 -35.37
CA LEU A 700 24.28 -4.28 -34.83
C LEU A 700 24.59 -5.30 -35.93
N ASP A 701 23.89 -5.14 -37.06
CA ASP A 701 24.07 -5.89 -38.30
C ASP A 701 23.59 -5.06 -39.50
N THR A 702 23.46 -5.68 -40.66
CA THR A 702 23.08 -5.04 -41.93
C THR A 702 21.57 -5.08 -42.19
N THR A 703 20.75 -5.49 -41.23
CA THR A 703 19.28 -5.56 -41.38
C THR A 703 18.65 -4.17 -41.31
N ALA A 704 17.49 -4.01 -41.95
CA ALA A 704 16.76 -2.74 -41.92
C ALA A 704 16.38 -2.30 -40.49
N ILE A 705 16.08 -3.25 -39.60
CA ILE A 705 15.74 -2.98 -38.20
C ILE A 705 16.96 -2.43 -37.45
N ALA A 706 18.13 -3.07 -37.58
CA ALA A 706 19.36 -2.61 -36.93
C ALA A 706 19.82 -1.24 -37.47
N LEU A 707 19.67 -1.02 -38.78
CA LEU A 707 19.99 0.26 -39.41
C LEU A 707 19.05 1.39 -38.97
N SER A 708 17.75 1.10 -38.80
CA SER A 708 16.78 2.03 -38.22
C SER A 708 17.16 2.42 -36.79
N ALA A 709 17.48 1.44 -35.94
CA ALA A 709 17.91 1.67 -34.56
C ALA A 709 19.24 2.45 -34.48
N PHE A 710 20.17 2.19 -35.41
CA PHE A 710 21.40 2.97 -35.55
C PHE A 710 21.11 4.43 -35.90
N LYS A 711 20.21 4.69 -36.85
CA LYS A 711 19.77 6.06 -37.19
C LYS A 711 19.14 6.73 -35.97
N ASP A 712 18.26 6.06 -35.23
CA ASP A 712 17.60 6.68 -34.06
C ASP A 712 18.63 7.04 -32.96
N SER A 713 19.67 6.23 -32.82
CA SER A 713 20.81 6.57 -31.97
C SER A 713 21.55 7.83 -32.46
N MET A 714 21.65 8.05 -33.76
CA MET A 714 22.31 9.23 -34.35
C MET A 714 21.48 10.51 -34.26
N VAL A 715 20.14 10.40 -34.24
CA VAL A 715 19.27 11.56 -33.94
C VAL A 715 19.65 12.16 -32.60
N VAL A 716 19.86 11.34 -31.58
CA VAL A 716 20.26 11.78 -30.24
C VAL A 716 21.74 12.18 -30.17
N LYS A 717 22.63 11.38 -30.76
CA LYS A 717 24.10 11.55 -30.56
C LYS A 717 24.75 12.55 -31.52
N LYS A 718 24.16 12.78 -32.69
CA LYS A 718 24.69 13.62 -33.78
C LYS A 718 23.70 14.67 -34.27
N ASN A 719 22.58 14.86 -33.56
CA ASN A 719 21.51 15.80 -33.93
C ASN A 719 21.00 15.62 -35.38
N TRP A 720 20.92 14.36 -35.84
CA TRP A 720 20.30 14.08 -37.13
C TRP A 720 18.80 14.35 -37.09
N VAL A 721 18.20 14.58 -38.26
CA VAL A 721 16.75 14.81 -38.35
C VAL A 721 16.05 13.46 -38.27
N SER A 722 14.94 13.38 -37.55
CA SER A 722 14.19 12.13 -37.36
C SER A 722 13.59 11.55 -38.66
N THR A 723 13.51 12.34 -39.73
CA THR A 723 13.08 11.91 -41.07
C THR A 723 14.21 11.34 -41.93
N ASP A 724 15.47 11.48 -41.51
CA ASP A 724 16.61 10.90 -42.24
C ASP A 724 16.51 9.37 -42.24
N SER A 725 17.04 8.72 -43.27
CA SER A 725 17.15 7.25 -43.28
C SER A 725 18.56 6.81 -43.69
N VAL A 726 18.90 5.58 -43.30
CA VAL A 726 20.21 4.99 -43.60
C VAL A 726 20.04 3.61 -44.23
N TYR A 727 20.92 3.30 -45.18
CA TYR A 727 20.99 2.01 -45.84
C TYR A 727 22.45 1.67 -46.19
N ILE A 728 22.70 0.44 -46.63
CA ILE A 728 24.03 -0.03 -46.99
C ILE A 728 24.18 -0.14 -48.51
N VAL A 729 25.32 0.34 -49.01
CA VAL A 729 25.81 0.08 -50.36
C VAL A 729 27.14 -0.65 -50.24
N SER A 730 27.37 -1.68 -51.05
CA SER A 730 28.60 -2.49 -50.98
C SER A 730 29.31 -2.72 -52.30
N LYS A 731 28.82 -2.10 -53.38
CA LYS A 731 29.44 -2.15 -54.71
C LYS A 731 30.00 -0.78 -55.04
N CYS A 732 31.28 -0.71 -55.37
CA CYS A 732 31.96 0.55 -55.66
C CYS A 732 31.42 1.26 -56.89
N ASP A 733 31.04 0.51 -57.93
CA ASP A 733 30.39 1.07 -59.13
C ASP A 733 29.12 1.87 -58.82
N SER A 734 28.40 1.51 -57.74
CA SER A 734 27.18 2.23 -57.31
C SER A 734 27.50 3.53 -56.59
N LEU A 735 28.65 3.61 -55.91
CA LEU A 735 29.13 4.79 -55.22
C LEU A 735 29.91 5.74 -56.12
N ASN A 736 30.17 5.34 -57.37
CA ASN A 736 30.92 6.16 -58.31
C ASN A 736 30.19 7.49 -58.53
N PRO A 737 30.81 8.62 -58.14
CA PRO A 737 30.21 9.93 -58.34
C PRO A 737 29.88 10.21 -59.82
N GLU A 738 30.66 9.66 -60.77
CA GLU A 738 30.47 9.88 -62.22
C GLU A 738 29.15 9.32 -62.77
N THR A 739 28.64 8.24 -62.17
CA THR A 739 27.47 7.51 -62.64
C THR A 739 26.29 7.58 -61.67
N GLY A 740 26.55 7.82 -60.39
CA GLY A 740 25.58 7.87 -59.30
C GLY A 740 25.25 9.29 -58.80
N ASN A 741 24.39 9.37 -57.78
CA ASN A 741 24.05 10.62 -57.07
C ASN A 741 24.49 10.53 -55.60
N PHE A 742 25.77 10.25 -55.38
CA PHE A 742 26.36 10.03 -54.06
C PHE A 742 27.50 11.01 -53.76
N PHE A 743 27.48 11.57 -52.56
CA PHE A 743 28.60 12.30 -51.98
C PHE A 743 29.47 11.34 -51.17
N ILE A 744 30.67 11.01 -51.66
CA ILE A 744 31.57 10.04 -51.02
C ILE A 744 32.69 10.67 -50.19
N PHE A 745 32.86 12.00 -50.31
CA PHE A 745 34.07 12.70 -49.87
C PHE A 745 34.19 12.94 -48.36
N ASP A 746 33.16 12.56 -47.59
CA ASP A 746 33.22 12.48 -46.12
C ASP A 746 33.96 11.23 -45.63
N VAL A 747 34.09 10.21 -46.48
CA VAL A 747 34.63 8.89 -46.12
C VAL A 747 35.84 8.52 -46.96
N MET A 748 35.85 8.90 -48.24
CA MET A 748 36.88 8.52 -49.21
C MET A 748 37.37 9.75 -49.94
N ASP A 749 38.68 9.86 -50.18
CA ASP A 749 39.21 11.01 -50.92
C ASP A 749 39.06 10.81 -52.44
N ASP A 750 39.04 9.57 -52.94
CA ASP A 750 38.79 9.21 -54.34
C ASP A 750 37.98 7.89 -54.45
N ILE A 751 37.26 7.67 -55.55
CA ILE A 751 36.50 6.42 -55.76
C ILE A 751 37.40 5.19 -55.88
N ALA A 752 38.67 5.35 -56.28
CA ALA A 752 39.68 4.29 -56.32
C ALA A 752 40.09 3.79 -54.92
N ASP A 753 39.73 4.51 -53.86
CA ASP A 753 39.86 4.02 -52.48
C ASP A 753 38.71 3.08 -52.10
N CYS A 754 37.66 3.00 -52.92
CA CYS A 754 36.54 2.10 -52.68
C CYS A 754 36.97 0.63 -52.79
N VAL A 755 36.60 -0.14 -51.77
CA VAL A 755 36.78 -1.58 -51.68
C VAL A 755 35.44 -2.28 -51.88
N ASP A 756 35.35 -3.11 -52.93
CA ASP A 756 34.15 -3.92 -53.21
C ASP A 756 33.88 -4.93 -52.08
N GLY A 757 32.61 -5.08 -51.73
CA GLY A 757 32.14 -5.97 -50.66
C GLY A 757 32.15 -5.36 -49.25
N MET A 758 32.68 -4.16 -49.09
CA MET A 758 32.62 -3.39 -47.84
C MET A 758 31.24 -2.77 -47.62
N ALA A 759 30.74 -2.70 -46.39
CA ALA A 759 29.46 -2.03 -46.13
C ALA A 759 29.67 -0.52 -45.94
N TYR A 760 29.26 0.27 -46.93
CA TYR A 760 29.21 1.73 -46.81
C TYR A 760 27.82 2.14 -46.33
N ILE A 761 27.76 2.83 -45.19
CA ILE A 761 26.53 3.41 -44.64
C ILE A 761 26.26 4.71 -45.38
N VAL A 762 25.12 4.75 -46.06
CA VAL A 762 24.63 5.91 -46.80
C VAL A 762 23.48 6.53 -46.03
N LYS A 763 23.53 7.85 -45.85
CA LYS A 763 22.46 8.67 -45.32
C LYS A 763 21.71 9.33 -46.47
N THR A 764 20.38 9.23 -46.46
CA THR A 764 19.50 9.96 -47.37
C THR A 764 18.55 10.89 -46.60
N THR A 765 18.38 12.09 -47.13
CA THR A 765 17.49 13.15 -46.63
C THR A 765 16.17 13.21 -47.41
N SER A 766 15.85 12.18 -48.22
CA SER A 766 14.68 12.06 -49.12
C SER A 766 14.57 13.12 -50.23
N SER A 767 15.45 14.13 -50.23
CA SER A 767 15.63 15.14 -51.28
C SER A 767 17.10 15.55 -51.32
N GLY A 768 17.69 15.63 -52.52
CA GLY A 768 19.11 15.98 -52.72
C GLY A 768 20.02 14.79 -53.07
N MET A 769 21.32 14.97 -52.86
CA MET A 769 22.37 13.97 -53.07
C MET A 769 22.54 13.11 -51.83
N ASP A 770 22.58 11.78 -52.00
CA ASP A 770 22.77 10.85 -50.88
C ASP A 770 24.23 10.91 -50.40
N THR A 771 24.47 10.83 -49.10
CA THR A 771 25.81 11.03 -48.53
C THR A 771 26.34 9.73 -47.92
N VAL A 772 27.50 9.27 -48.37
CA VAL A 772 28.23 8.19 -47.69
C VAL A 772 28.84 8.77 -46.42
N ILE A 773 28.39 8.29 -45.26
CA ILE A 773 28.77 8.84 -43.96
C ILE A 773 29.78 7.98 -43.23
N SER A 774 29.84 6.68 -43.57
CA SER A 774 30.76 5.76 -42.93
C SER A 774 30.98 4.50 -43.74
N TYR A 775 32.11 3.82 -43.52
CA TYR A 775 32.24 2.40 -43.85
C TYR A 775 32.24 1.58 -42.57
N VAL A 776 31.76 0.33 -42.65
CA VAL A 776 31.89 -0.69 -41.62
C VAL A 776 32.36 -1.97 -42.28
N ASP A 777 33.50 -2.49 -41.84
CA ASP A 777 34.01 -3.79 -42.28
C ASP A 777 34.34 -4.67 -41.08
N THR A 778 34.38 -5.98 -41.30
CA THR A 778 34.88 -6.95 -40.32
C THR A 778 36.34 -7.24 -40.62
N LEU A 779 37.25 -6.75 -39.77
CA LEU A 779 38.69 -6.97 -39.94
C LEU A 779 39.01 -8.47 -39.86
N MET A 780 38.40 -9.15 -38.89
CA MET A 780 38.62 -10.57 -38.60
C MET A 780 37.43 -11.17 -37.83
N LYS A 781 37.24 -12.46 -38.01
CA LYS A 781 36.25 -13.27 -37.30
C LYS A 781 36.97 -14.36 -36.53
N ILE A 782 36.64 -14.49 -35.25
CA ILE A 782 37.16 -15.52 -34.35
C ILE A 782 35.99 -16.47 -34.09
N PRO A 783 36.02 -17.71 -34.62
CA PRO A 783 35.00 -18.69 -34.30
C PRO A 783 35.11 -19.09 -32.82
N LEU A 784 33.97 -19.16 -32.13
CA LEU A 784 33.87 -19.73 -30.80
C LEU A 784 33.33 -21.16 -30.95
N PRO A 785 34.15 -22.21 -30.76
CA PRO A 785 33.70 -23.58 -30.91
C PRO A 785 32.62 -23.93 -29.88
N ASP A 786 31.71 -24.83 -30.25
CA ASP A 786 30.78 -25.41 -29.29
C ASP A 786 31.53 -26.28 -28.26
N PRO A 787 31.08 -26.30 -27.00
CA PRO A 787 31.59 -27.23 -25.99
C PRO A 787 31.49 -28.68 -26.43
N ILE A 788 32.48 -29.50 -26.04
CA ILE A 788 32.54 -30.93 -26.40
C ILE A 788 31.50 -31.72 -25.62
N SER A 789 31.37 -31.45 -24.32
CA SER A 789 30.43 -32.16 -23.44
C SER A 789 30.01 -31.35 -22.23
N PHE A 790 28.85 -31.70 -21.68
CA PHE A 790 28.25 -31.11 -20.49
C PHE A 790 28.13 -32.16 -19.37
N TYR A 791 28.08 -31.72 -18.12
CA TYR A 791 27.77 -32.60 -17.01
C TYR A 791 26.30 -33.06 -17.09
N PRO A 792 26.03 -34.38 -16.99
CA PRO A 792 24.67 -34.92 -17.15
C PRO A 792 23.80 -34.78 -15.90
N ALA A 793 24.41 -34.56 -14.74
CA ALA A 793 23.74 -34.49 -13.45
C ALA A 793 24.50 -33.57 -12.49
N THR A 794 23.78 -32.95 -11.55
CA THR A 794 24.34 -32.12 -10.49
C THR A 794 24.96 -32.98 -9.38
N ASN A 795 26.19 -32.66 -8.97
CA ASN A 795 26.96 -33.26 -7.88
C ASN A 795 27.68 -32.17 -7.07
N ALA A 796 28.38 -32.53 -5.98
CA ALA A 796 29.04 -31.58 -5.08
C ALA A 796 30.09 -30.63 -5.70
N GLY A 797 30.47 -30.81 -6.98
CA GLY A 797 31.42 -29.93 -7.67
C GLY A 797 31.03 -29.58 -9.11
N ALA A 798 29.81 -29.90 -9.56
CA ALA A 798 29.34 -29.55 -10.90
C ALA A 798 27.81 -29.58 -11.01
N HIS A 799 27.24 -28.77 -11.89
CA HIS A 799 25.78 -28.73 -12.16
C HIS A 799 25.42 -29.41 -13.47
N ALA A 800 24.22 -29.99 -13.55
CA ALA A 800 23.68 -30.49 -14.81
C ALA A 800 23.61 -29.36 -15.85
N GLY A 801 24.13 -29.58 -17.05
CA GLY A 801 24.19 -28.55 -18.10
C GLY A 801 25.38 -27.58 -17.99
N GLN A 802 26.25 -27.73 -16.99
CA GLN A 802 27.55 -27.04 -16.94
C GLN A 802 28.52 -27.65 -17.96
N VAL A 803 29.37 -26.83 -18.58
CA VAL A 803 30.41 -27.32 -19.50
C VAL A 803 31.43 -28.18 -18.77
N LYS A 804 31.56 -29.44 -19.21
CA LYS A 804 32.56 -30.38 -18.69
C LYS A 804 33.87 -30.26 -19.47
N GLU A 805 33.79 -30.33 -20.80
CA GLU A 805 34.94 -30.26 -21.71
C GLU A 805 34.73 -29.09 -22.67
N ALA A 806 35.68 -28.13 -22.65
CA ALA A 806 35.66 -26.94 -23.49
C ALA A 806 35.82 -27.30 -24.97
N GLY A 807 35.22 -26.50 -25.85
CA GLY A 807 35.48 -26.57 -27.28
C GLY A 807 36.84 -25.95 -27.60
N ILE A 808 37.63 -26.58 -28.46
CA ILE A 808 38.92 -26.03 -28.92
C ILE A 808 38.89 -25.93 -30.44
N ALA A 809 39.20 -24.74 -30.96
CA ALA A 809 39.35 -24.49 -32.38
C ALA A 809 40.69 -23.82 -32.67
N VAL A 810 41.39 -24.34 -33.68
CA VAL A 810 42.54 -23.67 -34.28
C VAL A 810 42.07 -23.09 -35.61
N TYR A 811 42.26 -21.79 -35.77
CA TYR A 811 41.81 -21.06 -36.94
C TYR A 811 42.95 -20.22 -37.50
N SER A 812 43.15 -20.31 -38.82
CA SER A 812 44.08 -19.45 -39.55
C SER A 812 43.29 -18.72 -40.62
N SER A 813 43.40 -17.39 -40.64
CA SER A 813 42.70 -16.53 -41.60
C SER A 813 43.68 -15.66 -42.36
N LEU A 814 43.56 -15.64 -43.68
CA LEU A 814 44.23 -14.63 -44.50
C LEU A 814 43.43 -13.33 -44.39
N ILE A 815 44.10 -12.26 -43.99
CA ILE A 815 43.58 -10.89 -44.00
C ILE A 815 43.96 -10.27 -45.36
N PRO A 816 42.98 -9.95 -46.22
CA PRO A 816 43.24 -9.30 -47.50
C PRO A 816 44.00 -7.98 -47.31
N THR A 817 44.92 -7.68 -48.24
CA THR A 817 45.68 -6.41 -48.23
C THR A 817 44.76 -5.18 -48.31
N SER A 818 43.61 -5.30 -48.97
CA SER A 818 42.57 -4.26 -49.01
C SER A 818 42.00 -3.92 -47.63
N ARG A 819 41.93 -4.87 -46.70
CA ARG A 819 41.47 -4.63 -45.32
C ARG A 819 42.54 -3.99 -44.44
N ILE A 820 43.81 -4.35 -44.64
CA ILE A 820 44.92 -3.67 -43.96
C ILE A 820 45.10 -2.24 -44.49
N ARG A 821 44.75 -1.98 -45.75
CA ARG A 821 44.73 -0.61 -46.30
C ARG A 821 43.84 0.32 -45.47
N LEU A 822 42.71 -0.16 -44.95
CA LEU A 822 41.81 0.62 -44.10
C LEU A 822 42.45 1.01 -42.76
N MET A 823 43.20 0.10 -42.13
CA MET A 823 43.94 0.41 -40.88
C MET A 823 45.06 1.43 -41.12
N THR A 824 45.52 1.54 -42.36
CA THR A 824 46.55 2.50 -42.77
C THR A 824 45.97 3.73 -43.44
N ASN A 825 44.64 3.92 -43.51
CA ASN A 825 44.06 5.14 -44.08
C ASN A 825 44.38 6.36 -43.20
N PRO A 826 44.54 7.57 -43.80
CA PRO A 826 44.67 8.79 -43.04
C PRO A 826 43.46 9.03 -42.13
N GLY A 827 43.69 9.59 -40.94
CA GLY A 827 42.66 9.79 -39.91
C GLY A 827 42.58 8.68 -38.86
N GLN A 828 41.59 8.77 -37.97
CA GLN A 828 41.41 7.87 -36.83
C GLN A 828 40.24 6.90 -37.08
N PRO A 829 40.51 5.62 -37.40
CA PRO A 829 39.48 4.60 -37.39
C PRO A 829 39.15 4.14 -35.97
N PHE A 830 38.01 3.48 -35.83
CA PHE A 830 37.50 2.88 -34.60
C PHE A 830 37.32 1.39 -34.79
N MET A 831 37.61 0.62 -33.75
CA MET A 831 37.37 -0.82 -33.71
C MET A 831 36.40 -1.18 -32.58
N ALA A 832 35.52 -2.14 -32.83
CA ALA A 832 34.58 -2.63 -31.82
C ALA A 832 34.36 -4.15 -31.97
N PRO A 833 34.48 -4.92 -30.88
CA PRO A 833 34.12 -6.33 -30.90
C PRO A 833 32.59 -6.51 -30.93
N ARG A 834 32.12 -7.35 -31.85
CA ARG A 834 30.75 -7.86 -31.92
C ARG A 834 30.76 -9.33 -31.55
N PHE A 835 29.96 -9.69 -30.57
CA PHE A 835 29.74 -11.08 -30.16
C PHE A 835 28.44 -11.57 -30.75
N HIS A 836 28.46 -12.78 -31.30
CA HIS A 836 27.30 -13.56 -31.65
C HIS A 836 27.42 -14.91 -30.94
N LEU A 837 26.40 -15.28 -30.17
CA LEU A 837 26.27 -16.61 -29.58
C LEU A 837 25.11 -17.33 -30.25
N ASN A 838 25.33 -18.59 -30.61
CA ASN A 838 24.33 -19.40 -31.33
C ASN A 838 23.16 -19.80 -30.43
N GLY A 839 23.30 -19.67 -29.11
CA GLY A 839 22.33 -20.15 -28.12
C GLY A 839 22.62 -21.61 -27.71
N SER A 840 21.64 -22.25 -27.08
CA SER A 840 21.72 -23.62 -26.57
C SER A 840 20.77 -24.59 -27.27
N ASP A 841 20.21 -24.22 -28.43
CA ASP A 841 19.23 -25.02 -29.20
C ASP A 841 18.06 -25.55 -28.35
N GLY A 842 17.55 -24.73 -27.43
CA GLY A 842 16.45 -25.10 -26.54
C GLY A 842 16.87 -26.02 -25.38
N LYS A 843 18.14 -26.40 -25.26
CA LYS A 843 18.65 -27.20 -24.14
C LYS A 843 18.94 -26.32 -22.95
N LYS A 844 18.71 -26.87 -21.77
CA LYS A 844 19.10 -26.25 -20.50
C LYS A 844 20.61 -26.32 -20.34
N VAL A 845 21.20 -25.18 -20.05
CA VAL A 845 22.62 -25.04 -19.75
C VAL A 845 22.78 -24.30 -18.43
N TYR A 846 23.94 -24.46 -17.80
CA TYR A 846 24.24 -23.87 -16.51
C TYR A 846 25.51 -23.03 -16.63
N LEU A 847 25.36 -21.70 -16.51
CA LEU A 847 26.49 -20.77 -16.54
C LEU A 847 27.15 -20.70 -15.16
N THR A 848 28.48 -20.76 -15.13
CA THR A 848 29.29 -20.74 -13.91
C THR A 848 30.37 -19.69 -13.96
N THR A 849 30.90 -19.31 -12.80
CA THR A 849 32.08 -18.41 -12.72
C THR A 849 33.34 -19.06 -13.35
N LEU A 850 33.33 -20.39 -13.48
CA LEU A 850 34.40 -21.17 -14.10
C LEU A 850 34.35 -21.19 -15.63
N ASP A 851 33.31 -20.65 -16.26
CA ASP A 851 33.22 -20.56 -17.71
C ASP A 851 34.10 -19.41 -18.21
N TYR A 852 34.75 -19.64 -19.35
CA TYR A 852 35.69 -18.68 -19.93
C TYR A 852 35.86 -18.86 -21.44
N ILE A 853 36.45 -17.86 -22.08
CA ILE A 853 37.04 -17.95 -23.41
C ILE A 853 38.55 -17.67 -23.26
N ASP A 854 39.40 -18.59 -23.70
CA ASP A 854 40.84 -18.39 -23.80
C ASP A 854 41.23 -18.21 -25.27
N ILE A 855 41.88 -17.09 -25.59
CA ILE A 855 42.29 -16.75 -26.95
C ILE A 855 43.80 -16.56 -26.97
N ASN A 856 44.47 -17.42 -27.73
CA ASN A 856 45.88 -17.31 -28.07
C ASN A 856 46.00 -16.95 -29.55
N SER A 857 46.65 -15.84 -29.87
CA SER A 857 46.67 -15.30 -31.23
C SER A 857 48.02 -14.73 -31.65
N SER A 858 48.38 -14.93 -32.92
CA SER A 858 49.56 -14.33 -33.55
C SER A 858 49.23 -13.84 -34.95
N LEU A 859 49.67 -12.62 -35.27
CA LEU A 859 49.53 -12.03 -36.60
C LEU A 859 50.87 -12.08 -37.33
N THR A 860 50.84 -12.56 -38.56
CA THR A 860 51.99 -12.67 -39.45
C THR A 860 51.79 -11.76 -40.66
N PHE A 861 52.73 -10.84 -40.90
CA PHE A 861 52.79 -10.04 -42.12
C PHE A 861 53.84 -10.61 -43.07
N SER A 862 53.45 -10.93 -44.30
CA SER A 862 54.38 -11.28 -45.36
C SER A 862 54.73 -10.00 -46.14
N LEU A 863 55.97 -9.56 -46.01
CA LEU A 863 56.47 -8.31 -46.57
C LEU A 863 57.46 -8.57 -47.72
N SER A 864 57.36 -7.75 -48.76
CA SER A 864 58.33 -7.64 -49.84
C SER A 864 59.37 -6.57 -49.51
N SER A 865 60.62 -6.81 -49.86
CA SER A 865 61.70 -5.83 -49.76
C SER A 865 61.59 -4.66 -50.74
N THR A 866 60.84 -4.84 -51.83
CA THR A 866 60.58 -3.78 -52.80
C THR A 866 59.69 -2.72 -52.16
N GLY A 867 60.16 -1.48 -52.11
CA GLY A 867 59.44 -0.35 -51.48
C GLY A 867 59.76 -0.11 -50.01
N MET A 868 60.50 -1.01 -49.34
CA MET A 868 60.82 -0.85 -47.90
C MET A 868 61.79 0.31 -47.62
N THR A 869 62.67 0.62 -48.57
CA THR A 869 63.64 1.71 -48.48
C THR A 869 63.22 2.98 -49.24
N SER A 870 62.07 2.97 -49.91
CA SER A 870 61.57 4.15 -50.63
C SER A 870 61.16 5.24 -49.64
N ALA A 871 61.53 6.49 -49.94
CA ALA A 871 60.99 7.63 -49.21
C ALA A 871 59.48 7.70 -49.47
N ALA A 872 58.72 8.03 -48.43
CA ALA A 872 57.29 8.28 -48.58
C ALA A 872 57.10 9.53 -49.47
N PRO A 873 56.25 9.48 -50.51
CA PRO A 873 56.00 10.64 -51.35
C PRO A 873 55.26 11.73 -50.57
N ASP A 874 55.62 12.99 -50.83
CA ASP A 874 54.90 14.13 -50.27
C ASP A 874 53.44 14.15 -50.79
N GLU A 875 52.48 14.46 -49.92
CA GLU A 875 51.03 14.36 -50.17
C GLU A 875 50.33 15.59 -49.57
N ILE A 876 49.38 16.19 -50.30
CA ILE A 876 48.48 17.24 -49.79
C ILE A 876 47.06 16.71 -49.93
N VAL A 877 46.22 16.89 -48.91
CA VAL A 877 44.80 16.52 -48.96
C VAL A 877 43.93 17.66 -48.45
N VAL A 878 43.05 18.21 -49.30
CA VAL A 878 42.09 19.25 -48.95
C VAL A 878 40.99 18.66 -48.07
N LYS A 879 40.75 19.30 -46.92
CA LYS A 879 39.76 18.85 -45.91
C LYS A 879 38.57 19.79 -45.78
N TYR A 880 38.72 21.07 -46.06
CA TYR A 880 37.59 22.02 -46.07
C TYR A 880 37.90 23.28 -46.89
N PRO A 881 36.93 23.85 -47.63
CA PRO A 881 35.68 23.20 -48.04
C PRO A 881 35.97 21.99 -48.94
N ASN A 882 35.25 20.88 -48.74
CA ASN A 882 35.47 19.63 -49.49
C ASN A 882 34.32 19.30 -50.47
N GLY A 883 33.34 20.20 -50.57
CA GLY A 883 32.19 20.14 -51.47
C GLY A 883 30.82 19.99 -50.80
N ASN A 884 29.75 20.38 -51.51
CA ASN A 884 28.35 20.48 -51.07
C ASN A 884 28.10 21.50 -49.93
N GLN A 885 29.09 22.31 -49.54
CA GLN A 885 28.89 23.44 -48.62
C GLN A 885 28.33 24.66 -49.37
N SER A 886 27.63 25.53 -48.64
CA SER A 886 27.27 26.88 -49.08
C SER A 886 27.98 27.89 -48.18
N LEU A 887 28.90 28.65 -48.76
CA LEU A 887 29.76 29.61 -48.05
C LEU A 887 29.30 31.03 -48.36
N ASP A 888 29.22 31.89 -47.36
CA ASP A 888 28.90 33.30 -47.60
C ASP A 888 30.13 34.07 -48.06
N GLN A 889 29.98 34.88 -49.11
CA GLN A 889 31.11 35.56 -49.74
C GLN A 889 31.80 36.59 -48.84
N GLU A 890 31.09 37.15 -47.85
CA GLU A 890 31.59 38.18 -46.93
C GLU A 890 32.04 37.59 -45.58
N THR A 891 31.76 36.31 -45.34
CA THR A 891 32.11 35.62 -44.11
C THR A 891 33.48 34.98 -44.26
N GLU A 892 34.39 35.25 -43.31
CA GLU A 892 35.68 34.56 -43.25
C GLU A 892 35.46 33.06 -43.02
N VAL A 893 36.09 32.24 -43.85
CA VAL A 893 36.05 30.80 -43.82
C VAL A 893 37.47 30.24 -43.83
N THR A 894 37.73 29.21 -43.01
CA THR A 894 39.06 28.57 -42.98
C THR A 894 39.15 27.51 -44.08
N ILE A 895 39.94 27.75 -45.12
CA ILE A 895 40.41 26.68 -46.00
C ILE A 895 41.36 25.80 -45.20
N ALA A 896 41.09 24.51 -45.11
CA ALA A 896 41.90 23.54 -44.37
C ALA A 896 42.36 22.42 -45.30
N TRP A 897 43.63 22.04 -45.16
CA TRP A 897 44.21 20.88 -45.83
C TRP A 897 45.13 20.15 -44.85
N LYS A 898 45.60 18.98 -45.25
CA LYS A 898 46.59 18.23 -44.50
C LYS A 898 47.76 17.93 -45.41
N THR A 899 48.96 18.35 -44.99
CA THR A 899 50.17 17.98 -45.70
C THR A 899 50.92 16.87 -44.98
N PHE A 900 51.35 15.87 -45.74
CA PHE A 900 52.25 14.82 -45.29
C PHE A 900 53.56 14.91 -46.10
N GLY A 901 54.69 14.86 -45.41
CA GLY A 901 56.01 14.97 -46.05
C GLY A 901 56.71 16.31 -45.77
N THR A 902 57.52 16.81 -46.72
CA THR A 902 58.46 17.93 -46.52
C THR A 902 58.10 19.23 -47.26
N ILE A 903 56.81 19.53 -47.43
CA ILE A 903 56.34 20.75 -48.12
C ILE A 903 56.27 21.93 -47.13
N SER A 904 57.13 22.93 -47.31
CA SER A 904 57.19 24.12 -46.44
C SER A 904 56.24 25.26 -46.83
N GLN A 905 55.86 25.36 -48.10
CA GLN A 905 54.99 26.41 -48.64
C GLN A 905 54.02 25.88 -49.70
N VAL A 906 52.85 26.49 -49.80
CA VAL A 906 51.78 26.13 -50.73
C VAL A 906 51.19 27.35 -51.44
N ASN A 907 50.59 27.12 -52.61
CA ASN A 907 49.77 28.08 -53.35
C ASN A 907 48.31 27.61 -53.30
N LEU A 908 47.38 28.54 -53.09
CA LEU A 908 45.93 28.32 -53.09
C LEU A 908 45.32 29.00 -54.32
N ALA A 909 44.49 28.28 -55.06
CA ALA A 909 43.75 28.82 -56.21
C ALA A 909 42.30 28.34 -56.20
N PHE A 910 41.39 29.11 -56.80
CA PHE A 910 40.02 28.69 -57.05
C PHE A 910 39.74 28.55 -58.54
N PHE A 911 38.76 27.72 -58.88
CA PHE A 911 38.21 27.56 -60.21
C PHE A 911 36.69 27.71 -60.13
N ALA A 912 36.10 28.42 -61.09
CA ALA A 912 34.65 28.59 -61.21
C ALA A 912 34.16 28.03 -62.54
N GLY A 913 33.32 27.00 -62.50
CA GLY A 913 32.84 26.30 -63.69
C GLY A 913 32.89 24.77 -63.52
N THR A 914 32.88 24.05 -64.63
CA THR A 914 32.79 22.58 -64.65
C THR A 914 34.08 21.92 -65.15
N ASN A 915 34.43 20.80 -64.55
CA ASN A 915 35.53 19.89 -64.88
C ASN A 915 36.91 20.58 -64.95
N PRO A 916 37.40 21.18 -63.84
CA PRO A 916 38.76 21.69 -63.82
C PRO A 916 39.78 20.54 -63.92
N ASP A 917 40.86 20.77 -64.66
CA ASP A 917 42.03 19.90 -64.64
C ASP A 917 42.99 20.39 -63.56
N VAL A 918 43.23 19.58 -62.52
CA VAL A 918 44.11 19.94 -61.40
C VAL A 918 45.58 19.98 -61.82
N ASP A 919 45.95 19.20 -62.83
CA ASP A 919 47.33 19.06 -63.30
C ASP A 919 47.80 20.26 -64.14
N THR A 920 46.88 21.12 -64.57
CA THR A 920 47.19 22.32 -65.35
C THR A 920 46.85 23.60 -64.59
N ASP A 921 47.50 24.70 -64.94
CA ASP A 921 47.16 26.03 -64.39
C ASP A 921 46.05 26.74 -65.19
N GLU A 922 45.52 26.11 -66.24
CA GLU A 922 44.51 26.72 -67.10
C GLU A 922 43.17 26.88 -66.35
N GLY A 923 42.67 28.12 -66.30
CA GLY A 923 41.38 28.46 -65.68
C GLY A 923 41.39 28.60 -64.15
N TRP A 924 42.50 28.29 -63.47
CA TRP A 924 42.67 28.53 -62.03
C TRP A 924 43.05 29.98 -61.74
N THR A 925 42.45 30.57 -60.71
CA THR A 925 42.74 31.93 -60.25
C THR A 925 43.32 31.88 -58.83
N ASP A 926 44.49 32.47 -58.62
CA ASP A 926 45.16 32.45 -57.32
C ASP A 926 44.35 33.17 -56.25
N ILE A 927 44.19 32.49 -55.11
CA ILE A 927 43.72 33.06 -53.85
C ILE A 927 44.92 33.67 -53.12
N THR A 928 46.00 32.91 -52.99
CA THR A 928 47.26 33.34 -52.36
C THR A 928 48.41 32.42 -52.79
N THR A 929 49.64 32.94 -52.82
CA THR A 929 50.84 32.22 -53.25
C THR A 929 51.95 32.30 -52.19
N GLU A 930 52.86 31.33 -52.20
CA GLU A 930 53.99 31.18 -51.26
C GLU A 930 53.59 31.16 -49.77
N LEU A 931 52.37 30.70 -49.49
CA LEU A 931 51.81 30.64 -48.15
C LEU A 931 52.59 29.62 -47.31
N ALA A 932 52.99 30.02 -46.09
CA ALA A 932 53.60 29.09 -45.13
C ALA A 932 52.65 27.92 -44.85
N ASN A 933 53.13 26.70 -44.99
CA ASN A 933 52.29 25.51 -44.88
C ASN A 933 51.99 25.18 -43.41
N VAL A 934 50.88 25.73 -42.90
CA VAL A 934 50.36 25.48 -41.55
C VAL A 934 49.01 24.74 -41.59
N ASP A 935 48.77 23.95 -42.64
CA ASP A 935 47.55 23.14 -42.85
C ASP A 935 46.22 23.95 -42.89
N SER A 936 46.28 25.28 -42.94
CA SER A 936 45.08 26.13 -42.95
C SER A 936 45.34 27.56 -43.45
N PHE A 937 44.28 28.20 -43.95
CA PHE A 937 44.24 29.59 -44.37
C PHE A 937 42.86 30.19 -44.15
N ASN A 938 42.79 31.33 -43.45
CA ASN A 938 41.53 32.08 -43.33
C ASN A 938 41.32 32.91 -44.60
N TRP A 939 40.18 32.66 -45.25
CA TRP A 939 39.84 33.20 -46.55
C TRP A 939 38.47 33.89 -46.49
N THR A 940 38.39 35.14 -46.94
CA THR A 940 37.11 35.79 -47.21
C THR A 940 36.90 35.81 -48.72
N PRO A 941 35.92 35.07 -49.29
CA PRO A 941 35.82 34.90 -50.74
C PRO A 941 35.74 36.21 -51.53
N SER A 942 35.08 37.25 -50.99
CA SER A 942 34.98 38.57 -51.64
C SER A 942 36.32 39.29 -51.81
N THR A 943 37.38 38.88 -51.08
CA THR A 943 38.72 39.47 -51.18
C THR A 943 39.53 38.96 -52.38
N THR A 944 39.12 37.85 -53.00
CA THR A 944 39.82 37.29 -54.16
C THR A 944 39.25 37.86 -55.46
N SER A 945 40.12 38.40 -56.31
CA SER A 945 39.72 38.99 -57.59
C SER A 945 38.93 38.01 -58.45
N GLY A 946 37.78 38.45 -58.97
CA GLY A 946 36.94 37.66 -59.87
C GLY A 946 35.71 37.05 -59.19
N ILE A 947 35.72 36.78 -57.87
CA ILE A 947 34.63 36.09 -57.17
C ILE A 947 33.35 36.92 -57.11
N SER A 948 33.43 38.19 -56.70
CA SER A 948 32.27 39.08 -56.62
C SER A 948 31.61 39.35 -57.98
N SER A 949 32.35 39.14 -59.08
CA SER A 949 31.88 39.32 -60.46
C SER A 949 31.34 38.05 -61.12
N LEU A 950 31.38 36.89 -60.45
CA LEU A 950 30.85 35.64 -61.01
C LEU A 950 29.34 35.72 -61.22
N SER A 951 28.83 35.03 -62.26
CA SER A 951 27.40 34.79 -62.41
C SER A 951 26.89 33.84 -61.31
N ALA A 952 25.57 33.83 -61.08
CA ALA A 952 24.98 32.90 -60.10
C ALA A 952 25.33 31.43 -60.41
N SER A 953 25.28 31.02 -61.68
CA SER A 953 25.63 29.65 -62.10
C SER A 953 27.09 29.26 -61.83
N LEU A 954 28.03 30.21 -61.93
CA LEU A 954 29.44 29.95 -61.63
C LEU A 954 29.72 29.95 -60.12
N ARG A 955 28.96 30.73 -59.35
CA ARG A 955 29.02 30.72 -57.88
C ARG A 955 28.52 29.41 -57.27
N ASP A 956 27.70 28.66 -58.00
CA ASP A 956 27.23 27.33 -57.59
C ASP A 956 28.19 26.19 -57.99
N SER A 957 29.37 26.50 -58.56
CA SER A 957 30.32 25.51 -59.07
C SER A 957 31.76 25.95 -58.84
N ILE A 958 32.15 26.06 -57.57
CA ILE A 958 33.51 26.47 -57.17
C ILE A 958 34.33 25.26 -56.73
N ARG A 959 35.60 25.23 -57.15
CA ARG A 959 36.65 24.31 -56.66
C ARG A 959 37.82 25.11 -56.11
N ILE A 960 38.54 24.53 -55.14
CA ILE A 960 39.77 25.05 -54.55
C ILE A 960 40.86 24.02 -54.75
N ARG A 961 42.03 24.48 -55.15
CA ARG A 961 43.27 23.72 -55.27
C ARG A 961 44.31 24.22 -54.29
N VAL A 962 45.01 23.28 -53.67
CA VAL A 962 46.21 23.50 -52.86
C VAL A 962 47.36 22.81 -53.56
N GLN A 963 48.44 23.53 -53.86
CA GLN A 963 49.61 22.96 -54.53
C GLN A 963 50.92 23.40 -53.89
N SER A 964 51.93 22.54 -53.93
CA SER A 964 53.31 22.91 -53.59
C SER A 964 53.81 23.99 -54.54
N THR A 965 54.73 24.83 -54.07
CA THR A 965 55.28 25.93 -54.89
C THR A 965 56.06 25.45 -56.12
N ASP A 966 56.57 24.21 -56.11
CA ASP A 966 57.18 23.57 -57.27
C ASP A 966 56.17 22.85 -58.20
N GLY A 967 54.88 22.89 -57.85
CA GLY A 967 53.78 22.27 -58.58
C GLY A 967 53.78 20.74 -58.58
N LYS A 968 54.71 20.06 -57.90
CA LYS A 968 54.80 18.59 -58.00
C LYS A 968 53.76 17.86 -57.17
N VAL A 969 53.27 18.47 -56.09
CA VAL A 969 52.25 17.90 -55.21
C VAL A 969 51.09 18.87 -55.18
N ARG A 970 49.90 18.38 -55.51
CA ARG A 970 48.70 19.20 -55.59
C ARG A 970 47.50 18.34 -55.25
N ASP A 971 46.48 18.98 -54.73
CA ASP A 971 45.16 18.39 -54.53
C ASP A 971 44.10 19.47 -54.67
N MET A 972 42.87 19.05 -54.96
CA MET A 972 41.69 19.91 -54.96
C MET A 972 40.60 19.35 -54.07
N ASN A 973 39.69 20.21 -53.61
CA ASN A 973 38.50 19.77 -52.89
C ASN A 973 37.72 18.71 -53.68
N GLY A 974 37.12 17.73 -53.01
CA GLY A 974 36.54 16.55 -53.65
C GLY A 974 35.35 16.87 -54.55
N TRP A 975 34.47 17.78 -54.12
CA TRP A 975 33.28 18.18 -54.86
C TRP A 975 33.07 19.70 -54.90
N TYR A 976 32.23 20.19 -55.80
CA TYR A 976 31.90 21.62 -55.91
C TYR A 976 31.20 22.13 -54.64
N PHE A 977 31.46 23.38 -54.27
CA PHE A 977 30.71 24.12 -53.25
C PHE A 977 30.15 25.42 -53.84
N THR A 978 29.19 26.00 -53.14
CA THR A 978 28.53 27.25 -53.53
C THR A 978 29.05 28.44 -52.72
N ILE A 979 29.17 29.61 -53.36
CA ILE A 979 29.43 30.90 -52.69
C ILE A 979 28.18 31.79 -52.80
N SER A 980 27.55 32.16 -51.68
CA SER A 980 26.37 33.04 -51.67
C SER A 980 26.75 34.51 -51.57
N SER A 981 26.09 35.36 -52.37
CA SER A 981 26.16 36.83 -52.26
C SER A 981 24.96 37.36 -51.47
N GLY A 982 25.19 38.27 -50.52
CA GLY A 982 24.25 38.75 -49.49
C GLY A 982 22.94 39.45 -49.92
N SER A 983 22.37 39.15 -51.08
CA SER A 983 21.11 39.74 -51.56
C SER A 983 20.26 38.83 -52.45
N SER A 984 20.33 37.51 -52.32
CA SER A 984 19.39 36.61 -53.01
C SER A 984 19.09 35.35 -52.18
N LYS A 985 17.81 35.14 -51.85
CA LYS A 985 17.31 33.82 -51.42
C LYS A 985 17.59 32.84 -52.54
N ILE A 986 18.47 31.87 -52.30
CA ILE A 986 18.70 30.74 -53.20
C ILE A 986 17.38 29.96 -53.29
N GLN A 987 16.73 29.97 -54.46
CA GLN A 987 15.79 28.90 -54.78
C GLN A 987 16.63 27.65 -55.03
N ASN A 988 16.39 26.57 -54.26
CA ASN A 988 16.96 25.23 -54.44
C ASN A 988 16.52 24.58 -55.77
N ASN A 989 16.80 25.24 -56.89
CA ASN A 989 16.62 24.73 -58.25
C ASN A 989 17.96 24.78 -59.00
N SER A 990 19.07 24.52 -58.32
CA SER A 990 20.31 24.17 -59.01
C SER A 990 20.05 22.87 -59.77
N GLN A 991 19.94 22.94 -61.08
CA GLN A 991 20.15 21.77 -61.92
C GLN A 991 21.55 21.26 -61.61
N PHE A 992 21.65 20.17 -60.86
CA PHE A 992 22.89 19.44 -60.67
C PHE A 992 23.46 19.19 -62.07
N VAL A 993 24.59 19.83 -62.37
CA VAL A 993 25.23 19.65 -63.68
C VAL A 993 25.58 18.17 -63.78
N ARG A 994 24.92 17.49 -64.71
CA ARG A 994 25.08 16.06 -64.95
C ARG A 994 26.35 15.86 -65.78
N TRP A 995 27.22 14.97 -65.30
CA TRP A 995 28.54 14.63 -65.82
C TRP A 995 28.60 14.47 -67.35
N GLU A 996 29.52 15.17 -68.00
CA GLU A 996 30.09 14.74 -69.28
C GLU A 996 31.56 14.38 -69.07
N LYS A 997 31.95 13.26 -69.68
CA LYS A 997 33.18 12.45 -69.51
C LYS A 997 34.46 13.23 -69.21
N TYR A 998 35.33 12.54 -68.45
CA TYR A 998 36.71 12.85 -68.08
C TYR A 998 36.86 13.63 -66.78
N LEU A 999 36.91 12.92 -65.65
CA LEU A 999 37.80 13.33 -64.57
C LEU A 999 39.21 12.77 -64.84
N THR A 1000 40.17 13.67 -64.98
CA THR A 1000 41.53 13.41 -64.49
C THR A 1000 41.43 13.23 -62.97
N LYS A 1001 42.30 12.36 -62.44
CA LYS A 1001 42.41 12.04 -61.01
C LYS A 1001 42.31 13.30 -60.15
N ARG A 1002 41.82 13.12 -58.93
CA ARG A 1002 42.18 14.01 -57.84
C ARG A 1002 43.71 14.12 -57.71
#